data_AF-A0A8H7CCL4-F1
#
_entry.id   AF-A0A8H7CCL4-F1
#
_cell.length_a   1.000
_cell.length_b   1.000
_cell.length_c   1.000
_cell.angle_alpha   90.00
_cell.angle_beta   90.00
_cell.angle_gamma   90.00
#
_symmetry.space_group_name_H-M   'P 1'
#
loop_
_entity.id
_entity.type
_entity.pdbx_description
1 polymer ?
#
loop_
_entity_poly.entity_id
_entity_poly.type
_entity_poly.pdbx_seq_one_letter_code
_entity_poly.pdbx_strand_id
1 'polypeptide(L)'
;MLDTNATSASDQAAAQAQLEAIFILLADARTTNNGQITASVLVLISADLILTVRIWILYRRSNYLLFILIPLVIIEAVAMMVDGFLAILPQTEFVNLGLVICSIAPECRLSLCYRPLLSGCYPPVAPRLLTYYTLGPLIVSTIMFVLTVYKCSRNIGPGRAPLLTMFLRDGLFWFLAVMSAAAVPSSAQAAAEARLETIFMLLSDARTTNYVAVATLAFHACDYISQFPKEVELVWKRRMSLSDVFYIWIRYFTLATVLANVLVAVAIQPSDSGQITPGVLVVASADLILAVRVWVLYRRTNYLLVMLIPLVIPPQQAMGRTKQQATTTTKKKKGNSKRPLLSSAADTDPPNPAEWAKLEVFQVLEIRSHKTREASDCSPGDSVAIFPGSGKDRRRLAEHEYWLAKIKEIRGTADGSICWIKVHWYYKAGDTKQYLNKRDISTIAGCAKMERLASAHSEIIAGASLSRELTSDVHRVWPEKPSTDRVEIHRFCEDDPDQAPIPAGALFTRAFFSAHWGNAVFTVLPHKRYPPTDERTKNAPFLCSLCREPYSPDEPDGVQHWCPAPDCRRGWHRKCLLGQNNVNGETTAHQLAYARIANVDSESKENPGPPALPPIEKLTMLVPPDLLLLAAQPIVRGGSYGVVGNVAIVLHARRFVHTALISDTDLELDRWLLDSTFNKWEDTIMENLGLGADCAGAGLTSLALQCPNCSKSI
;
A
#
# COMPACT_ATOMS: atom_id res chain seq x y z
N MET A 1 -5.58 -48.02 -55.04
CA MET A 1 -4.84 -49.22 -55.51
C MET A 1 -3.90 -49.67 -54.41
N LEU A 2 -4.45 -50.33 -53.40
CA LEU A 2 -3.73 -51.16 -52.42
C LEU A 2 -4.58 -52.42 -52.32
N ASP A 3 -3.97 -53.57 -52.63
CA ASP A 3 -4.64 -54.87 -52.67
C ASP A 3 -5.19 -55.23 -51.28
N THR A 4 -6.50 -55.50 -51.22
CA THR A 4 -7.27 -55.79 -50.01
C THR A 4 -7.24 -57.26 -49.59
N ASN A 5 -6.38 -58.09 -50.18
CA ASN A 5 -6.41 -59.53 -49.96
C ASN A 5 -5.13 -60.02 -49.29
N ALA A 6 -5.29 -60.48 -48.04
CA ALA A 6 -4.30 -61.04 -47.11
C ALA A 6 -3.57 -60.03 -46.20
N THR A 7 -4.26 -59.60 -45.14
CA THR A 7 -3.60 -59.29 -43.86
C THR A 7 -3.94 -60.40 -42.90
N SER A 8 -2.91 -61.09 -42.41
CA SER A 8 -3.07 -62.06 -41.33
C SER A 8 -3.63 -61.36 -40.08
N ALA A 9 -4.30 -62.10 -39.17
CA ALA A 9 -4.81 -61.52 -37.93
C ALA A 9 -3.72 -60.81 -37.10
N SER A 10 -2.44 -61.18 -37.27
CA SER A 10 -1.32 -60.47 -36.64
C SER A 10 -1.04 -59.09 -37.24
N ASP A 11 -1.25 -58.90 -38.55
CA ASP A 11 -1.05 -57.60 -39.20
C ASP A 11 -2.15 -56.62 -38.80
N GLN A 12 -3.39 -57.10 -38.61
CA GLN A 12 -4.49 -56.31 -38.06
C GLN A 12 -4.25 -55.92 -36.60
N ALA A 13 -3.75 -56.83 -35.77
CA ALA A 13 -3.39 -56.53 -34.37
C ALA A 13 -2.24 -55.52 -34.27
N ALA A 14 -1.22 -55.63 -35.14
CA ALA A 14 -0.12 -54.66 -35.20
C ALA A 14 -0.58 -53.28 -35.67
N ALA A 15 -1.45 -53.22 -36.70
CA ALA A 15 -2.04 -51.98 -37.17
C ALA A 15 -2.92 -51.32 -36.09
N GLN A 16 -3.70 -52.11 -35.34
CA GLN A 16 -4.54 -51.61 -34.25
C GLN A 16 -3.70 -51.10 -33.08
N ALA A 17 -2.62 -51.79 -32.70
CA ALA A 17 -1.69 -51.33 -31.67
C ALA A 17 -0.96 -50.03 -32.08
N GLN A 18 -0.59 -49.90 -33.36
CA GLN A 18 -0.03 -48.65 -33.89
C GLN A 18 -1.06 -47.51 -33.85
N LEU A 19 -2.33 -47.80 -34.16
CA LEU A 19 -3.41 -46.82 -34.11
C LEU A 19 -3.65 -46.33 -32.67
N GLU A 20 -3.70 -47.25 -31.69
CA GLU A 20 -3.84 -46.92 -30.27
C GLU A 20 -2.66 -46.09 -29.74
N ALA A 21 -1.43 -46.44 -30.12
CA ALA A 21 -0.25 -45.65 -29.77
C ALA A 21 -0.30 -44.23 -30.36
N ILE A 22 -0.76 -44.08 -31.61
CA ILE A 22 -0.97 -42.77 -32.25
C ILE A 22 -2.06 -41.98 -31.50
N PHE A 23 -3.17 -42.61 -31.10
CA PHE A 23 -4.22 -41.94 -30.33
C PHE A 23 -3.73 -41.45 -28.96
N ILE A 24 -2.91 -42.23 -28.26
CA ILE A 24 -2.32 -41.84 -26.97
C ILE A 24 -1.37 -40.65 -27.15
N LEU A 25 -0.49 -40.69 -28.16
CA LEU A 25 0.42 -39.58 -28.47
C LEU A 25 -0.33 -38.31 -28.87
N LEU A 26 -1.40 -38.41 -29.66
CA LEU A 26 -2.24 -37.26 -30.02
C LEU A 26 -3.02 -36.70 -28.83
N ALA A 27 -3.48 -37.56 -27.91
CA ALA A 27 -4.15 -37.12 -26.69
C ALA A 27 -3.18 -36.35 -25.76
N ASP A 28 -1.94 -36.83 -25.62
CA ASP A 28 -0.91 -36.19 -24.78
C ASP A 28 -0.37 -34.88 -25.40
N ALA A 29 -0.20 -34.84 -26.72
CA ALA A 29 0.12 -33.60 -27.42
C ALA A 29 -0.99 -32.54 -27.26
N ARG A 30 -2.27 -32.97 -27.25
CA ARG A 30 -3.42 -32.08 -27.08
C ARG A 30 -3.53 -31.51 -25.67
N THR A 31 -3.36 -32.33 -24.63
CA THR A 31 -3.38 -31.86 -23.24
C THR A 31 -2.24 -30.86 -22.98
N THR A 32 -1.07 -31.13 -23.53
CA THR A 32 0.11 -30.25 -23.43
C THR A 32 -0.11 -28.90 -24.10
N ASN A 33 -0.63 -28.89 -25.34
CA ASN A 33 -0.94 -27.66 -26.07
C ASN A 33 -2.06 -26.84 -25.38
N ASN A 34 -3.09 -27.49 -24.87
CA ASN A 34 -4.16 -26.82 -24.12
C ASN A 34 -3.63 -26.16 -22.85
N GLY A 35 -2.72 -26.83 -22.13
CA GLY A 35 -2.05 -26.26 -20.96
C GLY A 35 -1.26 -25.01 -21.33
N GLN A 36 -0.57 -25.02 -22.47
CA GLN A 36 0.22 -23.89 -22.95
C GLN A 36 -0.63 -22.68 -23.36
N ILE A 37 -1.70 -22.89 -24.12
CA ILE A 37 -2.62 -21.81 -24.51
C ILE A 37 -3.23 -21.19 -23.24
N THR A 38 -3.71 -22.03 -22.32
CA THR A 38 -4.29 -21.57 -21.05
C THR A 38 -3.27 -20.76 -20.23
N ALA A 39 -2.03 -21.25 -20.11
CA ALA A 39 -0.97 -20.56 -19.38
C ALA A 39 -0.62 -19.21 -20.02
N SER A 40 -0.54 -19.14 -21.35
CA SER A 40 -0.23 -17.92 -22.10
C SER A 40 -1.34 -16.87 -21.95
N VAL A 41 -2.60 -17.30 -22.01
CA VAL A 41 -3.77 -16.43 -21.77
C VAL A 41 -3.75 -15.88 -20.35
N LEU A 42 -3.50 -16.72 -19.34
CA LEU A 42 -3.43 -16.28 -17.94
C LEU A 42 -2.33 -15.24 -17.72
N VAL A 43 -1.17 -15.44 -18.35
CA VAL A 43 -0.03 -14.53 -18.29
C VAL A 43 -0.33 -13.19 -18.96
N LEU A 44 -1.01 -13.18 -20.10
CA LEU A 44 -1.40 -11.92 -20.76
C LEU A 44 -2.42 -11.16 -19.90
N ILE A 45 -3.44 -11.85 -19.37
CA ILE A 45 -4.43 -11.25 -18.48
C ILE A 45 -3.79 -10.68 -17.21
N SER A 46 -2.80 -11.37 -16.61
CA SER A 46 -2.10 -10.83 -15.43
C SER A 46 -1.35 -9.55 -15.76
N ALA A 47 -0.65 -9.50 -16.89
CA ALA A 47 0.05 -8.30 -17.35
C ALA A 47 -0.92 -7.11 -17.54
N ASP A 48 -2.06 -7.32 -18.19
CA ASP A 48 -3.05 -6.27 -18.44
C ASP A 48 -3.77 -5.80 -17.16
N LEU A 49 -4.01 -6.70 -16.21
CA LEU A 49 -4.55 -6.32 -14.91
C LEU A 49 -3.53 -5.47 -14.12
N ILE A 50 -2.23 -5.77 -14.20
CA ILE A 50 -1.19 -4.94 -13.57
C ILE A 50 -1.15 -3.55 -14.21
N LEU A 51 -1.19 -3.47 -15.54
CA LEU A 51 -1.25 -2.19 -16.26
C LEU A 51 -2.53 -1.41 -15.90
N THR A 52 -3.67 -2.08 -15.81
CA THR A 52 -4.95 -1.49 -15.38
C THR A 52 -4.84 -0.88 -13.99
N VAL A 53 -4.33 -1.63 -13.01
CA VAL A 53 -4.14 -1.13 -11.64
C VAL A 53 -3.19 0.06 -11.63
N ARG A 54 -2.10 0.02 -12.40
CA ARG A 54 -1.15 1.13 -12.51
C ARG A 54 -1.81 2.40 -13.04
N ILE A 55 -2.63 2.28 -14.09
CA ILE A 55 -3.37 3.39 -14.69
C ILE A 55 -4.42 3.92 -13.73
N TRP A 56 -5.21 3.06 -13.09
CA TRP A 56 -6.21 3.46 -12.11
C TRP A 56 -5.60 4.32 -11.00
N ILE A 57 -4.43 3.92 -10.49
CA ILE A 57 -3.77 4.69 -9.43
C ILE A 57 -3.14 5.98 -10.01
N LEU A 58 -2.57 5.96 -11.21
CA LEU A 58 -2.06 7.16 -11.90
C LEU A 58 -3.14 8.25 -12.07
N TYR A 59 -4.39 7.82 -12.23
CA TYR A 59 -5.58 8.69 -12.28
C TYR A 59 -6.20 8.95 -10.91
N ARG A 60 -5.38 8.97 -9.85
CA ARG A 60 -5.78 9.26 -8.47
C ARG A 60 -6.94 8.38 -7.97
N ARG A 61 -6.96 7.11 -8.39
CA ARG A 61 -7.98 6.12 -7.99
C ARG A 61 -9.40 6.50 -8.40
N SER A 62 -9.57 7.15 -9.56
CA SER A 62 -10.91 7.41 -10.09
C SER A 62 -11.66 6.09 -10.36
N ASN A 63 -12.76 5.86 -9.64
CA ASN A 63 -13.59 4.66 -9.81
C ASN A 63 -14.17 4.56 -11.22
N TYR A 64 -14.47 5.70 -11.85
CA TYR A 64 -15.00 5.74 -13.22
C TYR A 64 -14.04 5.08 -14.22
N LEU A 65 -12.74 5.32 -14.10
CA LEU A 65 -11.75 4.72 -14.98
C LEU A 65 -11.66 3.20 -14.78
N LEU A 66 -11.79 2.74 -13.54
CA LEU A 66 -11.80 1.31 -13.23
C LEU A 66 -13.02 0.61 -13.84
N PHE A 67 -14.19 1.24 -13.80
CA PHE A 67 -15.41 0.75 -14.44
C PHE A 67 -15.30 0.65 -15.97
N ILE A 68 -14.40 1.39 -16.60
CA ILE A 68 -14.11 1.28 -18.05
C ILE A 68 -13.06 0.21 -18.31
N LEU A 69 -11.97 0.18 -17.55
CA LEU A 69 -10.83 -0.71 -17.80
C LEU A 69 -11.12 -2.17 -17.45
N ILE A 70 -11.87 -2.46 -16.38
CA ILE A 70 -12.18 -3.85 -16.00
C ILE A 70 -12.99 -4.58 -17.09
N PRO A 71 -14.12 -4.02 -17.60
CA PRO A 71 -14.83 -4.66 -18.70
C PRO A 71 -13.99 -4.83 -19.95
N LEU A 72 -13.10 -3.88 -20.24
CA LEU A 72 -12.20 -3.95 -21.40
C LEU A 72 -11.28 -5.19 -21.32
N VAL A 73 -10.63 -5.41 -20.18
CA VAL A 73 -9.77 -6.60 -19.94
C VAL A 73 -10.60 -7.89 -19.89
N ILE A 74 -11.81 -7.86 -19.34
CA ILE A 74 -12.70 -9.04 -19.33
C ILE A 74 -13.12 -9.42 -20.75
N ILE A 75 -13.50 -8.45 -21.58
CA ILE A 75 -13.90 -8.70 -22.97
C ILE A 75 -12.74 -9.31 -23.76
N GLU A 76 -11.54 -8.78 -23.58
CA GLU A 76 -10.32 -9.33 -24.18
C GLU A 76 -10.03 -10.77 -23.71
N ALA A 77 -10.04 -11.01 -22.40
CA ALA A 77 -9.84 -12.33 -21.82
C ALA A 77 -10.86 -13.35 -22.36
N VAL A 78 -12.13 -12.96 -22.47
CA VAL A 78 -13.19 -13.79 -23.04
C VAL A 78 -12.93 -14.04 -24.52
N ALA A 79 -12.56 -13.02 -25.31
CA ALA A 79 -12.24 -13.20 -26.71
C ALA A 79 -11.09 -14.21 -26.91
N MET A 80 -10.00 -14.07 -26.15
CA MET A 80 -8.87 -15.00 -26.18
C MET A 80 -9.25 -16.42 -25.74
N MET A 81 -10.10 -16.56 -24.72
CA MET A 81 -10.59 -17.87 -24.28
C MET A 81 -11.53 -18.50 -25.31
N VAL A 82 -12.38 -17.72 -25.97
CA VAL A 82 -13.27 -18.19 -27.04
C VAL A 82 -12.44 -18.62 -28.24
N ASP A 83 -11.46 -17.82 -28.68
CA ASP A 83 -10.57 -18.17 -29.79
C ASP A 83 -9.73 -19.42 -29.47
N GLY A 84 -9.20 -19.50 -28.24
CA GLY A 84 -8.50 -20.70 -27.75
C GLY A 84 -9.41 -21.92 -27.74
N PHE A 85 -10.65 -21.79 -27.26
CA PHE A 85 -11.62 -22.87 -27.25
C PHE A 85 -12.04 -23.31 -28.66
N LEU A 86 -12.28 -22.35 -29.56
CA LEU A 86 -12.58 -22.61 -30.98
C LEU A 86 -11.42 -23.32 -31.69
N ALA A 87 -10.17 -23.01 -31.32
CA ALA A 87 -8.99 -23.72 -31.82
C ALA A 87 -8.89 -25.16 -31.25
N ILE A 88 -9.44 -25.42 -30.07
CA ILE A 88 -9.44 -26.72 -29.40
C ILE A 88 -10.57 -27.62 -29.87
N LEU A 89 -11.71 -27.06 -30.29
CA LEU A 89 -12.84 -27.84 -30.77
C LEU A 89 -12.38 -28.82 -31.85
N PRO A 90 -12.65 -30.13 -31.68
CA PRO A 90 -12.11 -31.15 -32.55
C PRO A 90 -12.57 -30.87 -33.98
N GLN A 91 -11.60 -30.72 -34.89
CA GLN A 91 -11.89 -30.50 -36.32
C GLN A 91 -12.85 -31.56 -36.88
N THR A 92 -12.98 -32.73 -36.25
CA THR A 92 -13.90 -33.81 -36.61
C THR A 92 -15.39 -33.44 -36.50
N GLU A 93 -15.79 -32.54 -35.59
CA GLU A 93 -17.19 -32.05 -35.54
C GLU A 93 -17.48 -31.02 -36.64
N PHE A 94 -16.46 -30.20 -37.00
CA PHE A 94 -16.51 -29.34 -38.17
C PHE A 94 -16.49 -30.12 -39.48
N VAL A 95 -15.94 -31.34 -39.52
CA VAL A 95 -16.04 -32.26 -40.66
C VAL A 95 -17.47 -32.73 -40.84
N ASN A 96 -18.20 -33.05 -39.77
CA ASN A 96 -19.61 -33.41 -39.88
C ASN A 96 -20.46 -32.21 -40.31
N LEU A 97 -20.19 -31.00 -39.79
CA LEU A 97 -20.88 -29.78 -40.23
C LEU A 97 -20.52 -29.40 -41.69
N GLY A 98 -19.25 -29.58 -42.08
CA GLY A 98 -18.75 -29.34 -43.43
C GLY A 98 -19.22 -30.38 -44.46
N LEU A 99 -19.34 -31.65 -44.07
CA LEU A 99 -19.97 -32.72 -44.86
C LEU A 99 -21.46 -32.49 -45.02
N VAL A 100 -22.14 -32.02 -43.97
CA VAL A 100 -23.55 -31.60 -44.04
C VAL A 100 -23.69 -30.43 -45.00
N ILE A 101 -22.83 -29.41 -44.95
CA ILE A 101 -22.85 -28.29 -45.91
C ILE A 101 -22.52 -28.74 -47.34
N CYS A 102 -21.57 -29.66 -47.54
CA CYS A 102 -21.25 -30.24 -48.85
C CYS A 102 -22.38 -31.13 -49.39
N SER A 103 -23.18 -31.75 -48.54
CA SER A 103 -24.35 -32.54 -48.96
C SER A 103 -25.50 -31.68 -49.49
N ILE A 104 -25.53 -30.39 -49.12
CA ILE A 104 -26.57 -29.43 -49.53
C ILE A 104 -26.15 -28.64 -50.79
N ALA A 105 -24.84 -28.60 -51.11
CA ALA A 105 -24.30 -27.88 -52.27
C ALA A 105 -23.31 -28.76 -53.08
N PRO A 106 -23.81 -29.63 -53.97
CA PRO A 106 -22.97 -30.60 -54.71
C PRO A 106 -21.99 -29.98 -55.72
N GLU A 107 -22.05 -28.67 -55.97
CA GLU A 107 -21.10 -27.96 -56.84
C GLU A 107 -19.85 -27.42 -56.12
N CYS A 108 -19.79 -27.51 -54.79
CA CYS A 108 -18.60 -27.14 -54.03
C CYS A 108 -17.53 -28.24 -54.09
N ARG A 109 -16.71 -28.26 -55.15
CA ARG A 109 -15.45 -29.04 -55.21
C ARG A 109 -14.38 -28.41 -54.32
N LEU A 110 -14.64 -28.33 -53.01
CA LEU A 110 -13.63 -27.92 -52.04
C LEU A 110 -12.76 -29.14 -51.73
N SER A 111 -11.63 -29.26 -52.43
CA SER A 111 -10.61 -30.28 -52.18
C SER A 111 -9.90 -30.01 -50.85
N LEU A 112 -10.57 -30.31 -49.72
CA LEU A 112 -9.94 -30.34 -48.40
C LEU A 112 -9.05 -31.58 -48.31
N CYS A 113 -7.79 -31.41 -48.69
CA CYS A 113 -6.76 -32.42 -48.49
C CYS A 113 -6.40 -32.47 -46.99
N TYR A 114 -7.07 -33.36 -46.25
CA TYR A 114 -6.77 -33.68 -44.86
C TYR A 114 -5.44 -34.43 -44.77
N ARG A 115 -4.41 -33.82 -44.19
CA ARG A 115 -3.22 -34.54 -43.68
C ARG A 115 -3.14 -34.34 -42.17
N PRO A 116 -2.78 -35.40 -41.40
CA PRO A 116 -2.51 -35.26 -39.98
C PRO A 116 -1.38 -34.24 -39.81
N LEU A 117 -1.67 -33.17 -39.08
CA LEU A 117 -0.71 -32.18 -38.66
C LEU A 117 0.27 -32.88 -37.71
N LEU A 118 1.43 -33.27 -38.22
CA LEU A 118 2.61 -33.50 -37.40
C LEU A 118 2.84 -32.23 -36.56
N SER A 119 3.03 -32.40 -35.25
CA SER A 119 3.40 -31.31 -34.34
C SER A 119 4.62 -30.58 -34.90
N GLY A 120 4.47 -29.29 -35.20
CA GLY A 120 5.55 -28.44 -35.72
C GLY A 120 5.34 -27.83 -37.10
N CYS A 121 4.35 -28.28 -37.88
CA CYS A 121 4.02 -27.66 -39.18
C CYS A 121 2.77 -26.79 -39.08
N TYR A 122 2.91 -25.50 -38.79
CA TYR A 122 1.81 -24.54 -38.97
C TYR A 122 1.63 -24.25 -40.48
N PRO A 123 0.39 -24.14 -40.99
CA PRO A 123 0.21 -23.68 -42.36
C PRO A 123 0.83 -22.27 -42.53
N PRO A 124 1.57 -22.01 -43.63
CA PRO A 124 2.28 -20.74 -43.86
C PRO A 124 1.35 -19.53 -43.93
N VAL A 125 0.06 -19.76 -44.18
CA VAL A 125 -0.98 -18.79 -43.95
C VAL A 125 -1.44 -18.99 -42.52
N ALA A 126 -0.94 -18.16 -41.60
CA ALA A 126 -1.48 -18.10 -40.25
C ALA A 126 -3.01 -18.01 -40.36
N PRO A 127 -3.77 -18.96 -39.80
CA PRO A 127 -5.22 -18.94 -39.90
C PRO A 127 -5.69 -17.59 -39.39
N ARG A 128 -6.63 -16.95 -40.10
CA ARG A 128 -7.15 -15.61 -39.73
C ARG A 128 -7.55 -15.52 -38.25
N LEU A 129 -7.93 -16.65 -37.65
CA LEU A 129 -8.17 -16.84 -36.22
C LEU A 129 -7.00 -16.38 -35.33
N LEU A 130 -5.76 -16.69 -35.70
CA LEU A 130 -4.56 -16.31 -34.94
C LEU A 130 -4.35 -14.78 -34.97
N THR A 131 -4.71 -14.13 -36.07
CA THR A 131 -4.68 -12.66 -36.17
C THR A 131 -5.70 -12.02 -35.24
N TYR A 132 -6.91 -12.59 -35.15
CA TYR A 132 -7.94 -12.12 -34.21
C TYR A 132 -7.50 -12.29 -32.75
N TYR A 133 -6.84 -13.40 -32.43
CA TYR A 133 -6.28 -13.66 -31.11
C TYR A 133 -5.28 -12.58 -30.66
N THR A 134 -4.42 -12.10 -31.57
CA THR A 134 -3.45 -11.03 -31.26
C THR A 134 -4.06 -9.62 -31.24
N LEU A 135 -5.18 -9.41 -31.93
CA LEU A 135 -5.76 -8.08 -32.12
C LEU A 135 -6.40 -7.55 -30.84
N GLY A 136 -7.09 -8.41 -30.08
CA GLY A 136 -7.72 -8.03 -28.80
C GLY A 136 -6.74 -7.41 -27.81
N PRO A 137 -5.67 -8.14 -27.41
CA PRO A 137 -4.65 -7.64 -26.49
C PRO A 137 -3.97 -6.37 -26.96
N LEU A 138 -3.72 -6.27 -28.25
CA LEU A 138 -3.08 -5.12 -28.85
C LEU A 138 -3.95 -3.86 -28.77
N ILE A 139 -5.27 -3.98 -28.95
CA ILE A 139 -6.22 -2.86 -28.77
C ILE A 139 -6.22 -2.40 -27.31
N VAL A 140 -6.35 -3.34 -26.36
CA VAL A 140 -6.41 -3.01 -24.92
C VAL A 140 -5.11 -2.38 -24.44
N SER A 141 -3.97 -2.97 -24.81
CA SER A 141 -2.64 -2.42 -24.54
C SER A 141 -2.45 -1.03 -25.14
N THR A 142 -2.97 -0.77 -26.35
CA THR A 142 -2.91 0.56 -26.99
C THR A 142 -3.71 1.60 -26.20
N ILE A 143 -4.93 1.27 -25.78
CA ILE A 143 -5.77 2.18 -24.96
C ILE A 143 -5.06 2.51 -23.65
N MET A 144 -4.54 1.49 -22.96
CA MET A 144 -3.81 1.65 -21.71
C MET A 144 -2.54 2.50 -21.87
N PHE A 145 -1.80 2.28 -22.95
CA PHE A 145 -0.61 3.04 -23.29
C PHE A 145 -0.95 4.53 -23.53
N VAL A 146 -1.97 4.82 -24.34
CA VAL A 146 -2.40 6.19 -24.63
C VAL A 146 -2.84 6.94 -23.36
N LEU A 147 -3.61 6.29 -22.48
CA LEU A 147 -4.00 6.88 -21.19
C LEU A 147 -2.78 7.20 -20.31
N THR A 148 -1.80 6.32 -20.29
CA THR A 148 -0.55 6.52 -19.54
C THR A 148 0.21 7.72 -20.10
N VAL A 149 0.44 7.77 -21.41
CA VAL A 149 1.15 8.88 -22.07
C VAL A 149 0.42 10.21 -21.85
N TYR A 150 -0.90 10.25 -22.03
CA TYR A 150 -1.72 11.45 -21.83
C TYR A 150 -1.59 12.00 -20.40
N LYS A 151 -1.67 11.12 -19.39
CA LYS A 151 -1.57 11.55 -18.00
C LYS A 151 -0.16 12.00 -17.62
N CYS A 152 0.85 11.32 -18.16
CA CYS A 152 2.25 11.69 -17.95
C CYS A 152 2.57 13.03 -18.62
N SER A 153 2.18 13.25 -19.87
CA SER A 153 2.44 14.51 -20.58
C SER A 153 1.79 15.71 -19.91
N ARG A 154 0.57 15.57 -19.38
CA ARG A 154 -0.12 16.65 -18.67
C ARG A 154 0.49 16.98 -17.30
N ASN A 155 1.15 16.02 -16.65
CA ASN A 155 1.75 16.20 -15.32
C ASN A 155 3.24 16.57 -15.36
N ILE A 156 3.90 16.49 -16.53
CA ILE A 156 5.28 16.94 -16.69
C ILE A 156 5.27 18.47 -16.77
N GLY A 157 5.41 19.11 -15.62
CA GLY A 157 5.88 20.49 -15.59
C GLY A 157 7.29 20.57 -16.20
N PRO A 158 7.65 21.69 -16.86
CA PRO A 158 8.97 21.87 -17.43
C PRO A 158 10.03 21.75 -16.31
N GLY A 159 10.74 20.62 -16.26
CA GLY A 159 11.97 20.46 -15.46
C GLY A 159 11.98 19.47 -14.29
N ARG A 160 10.91 18.73 -13.95
CA ARG A 160 10.88 17.98 -12.66
C ARG A 160 10.84 16.45 -12.67
N ALA A 161 10.98 15.75 -13.81
CA ALA A 161 10.95 14.27 -13.78
C ALA A 161 11.81 13.58 -14.86
N PRO A 162 13.15 13.60 -14.77
CA PRO A 162 14.03 12.91 -15.73
C PRO A 162 13.71 11.41 -15.85
N LEU A 163 13.32 10.77 -14.75
CA LEU A 163 12.96 9.35 -14.73
C LEU A 163 11.68 9.05 -15.54
N LEU A 164 10.73 9.98 -15.58
CA LEU A 164 9.50 9.84 -16.36
C LEU A 164 9.77 10.04 -17.86
N THR A 165 10.70 10.92 -18.21
CA THR A 165 11.12 11.11 -19.61
C THR A 165 11.83 9.89 -20.18
N MET A 166 12.71 9.24 -19.40
CA MET A 166 13.31 7.96 -19.79
C MET A 166 12.25 6.87 -19.96
N PHE A 167 11.34 6.73 -18.99
CA PHE A 167 10.28 5.73 -19.08
C PHE A 167 9.37 5.93 -20.31
N LEU A 168 8.98 7.17 -20.60
CA LEU A 168 8.16 7.49 -21.77
C LEU A 168 8.92 7.24 -23.07
N ARG A 169 10.18 7.67 -23.18
CA ARG A 169 10.98 7.48 -24.38
C ARG A 169 11.17 5.98 -24.68
N ASP A 170 11.69 5.24 -23.72
CA ASP A 170 12.07 3.84 -23.92
C ASP A 170 10.83 2.94 -24.01
N GLY A 171 9.78 3.24 -23.22
CA GLY A 171 8.50 2.55 -23.29
C GLY A 171 7.73 2.80 -24.58
N LEU A 172 7.74 4.04 -25.11
CA LEU A 172 7.11 4.38 -26.39
C LEU A 172 7.79 3.68 -27.56
N PHE A 173 9.13 3.68 -27.62
CA PHE A 173 9.86 3.00 -28.69
C PHE A 173 9.59 1.50 -28.70
N TRP A 174 9.61 0.86 -27.53
CA TRP A 174 9.30 -0.57 -27.44
C TRP A 174 7.85 -0.88 -27.84
N PHE A 175 6.90 -0.08 -27.35
CA PHE A 175 5.49 -0.25 -27.70
C PHE A 175 5.25 -0.10 -29.21
N LEU A 176 5.84 0.92 -29.85
CA LEU A 176 5.75 1.11 -31.29
C LEU A 176 6.39 -0.03 -32.08
N ALA A 177 7.53 -0.57 -31.63
CA ALA A 177 8.18 -1.70 -32.30
C ALA A 177 7.32 -2.97 -32.25
N VAL A 178 6.77 -3.31 -31.08
CA VAL A 178 5.86 -4.47 -30.92
C VAL A 178 4.58 -4.26 -31.71
N MET A 179 4.01 -3.06 -31.64
CA MET A 179 2.83 -2.68 -32.42
C MET A 179 3.11 -2.83 -33.92
N SER A 180 4.22 -2.30 -34.44
CA SER A 180 4.58 -2.43 -35.86
C SER A 180 4.79 -3.89 -36.26
N ALA A 181 5.48 -4.68 -35.44
CA ALA A 181 5.68 -6.10 -35.71
C ALA A 181 4.36 -6.88 -35.78
N ALA A 182 3.39 -6.54 -34.91
CA ALA A 182 2.06 -7.14 -34.91
C ALA A 182 1.11 -6.52 -35.96
N ALA A 183 1.34 -5.27 -36.38
CA ALA A 183 0.53 -4.53 -37.34
C ALA A 183 0.79 -4.94 -38.78
N VAL A 184 2.01 -5.39 -39.12
CA VAL A 184 2.39 -5.79 -40.48
C VAL A 184 1.48 -6.96 -40.88
N PRO A 185 0.44 -6.71 -41.69
CA PRO A 185 -0.49 -7.75 -42.04
C PRO A 185 0.22 -8.68 -43.03
N SER A 186 -0.11 -9.95 -42.90
CA SER A 186 -0.04 -11.04 -43.87
C SER A 186 -0.65 -10.74 -45.26
N SER A 187 -0.88 -9.47 -45.63
CA SER A 187 -1.36 -9.05 -46.96
C SER A 187 -0.35 -9.33 -48.07
N ALA A 188 0.93 -9.50 -47.75
CA ALA A 188 1.96 -9.96 -48.70
C ALA A 188 1.97 -11.49 -48.91
N GLN A 189 1.24 -12.28 -48.10
CA GLN A 189 1.23 -13.75 -48.17
C GLN A 189 -0.04 -14.33 -48.85
N ALA A 190 -0.94 -13.49 -49.35
CA ALA A 190 -2.21 -13.93 -49.94
C ALA A 190 -2.09 -14.45 -51.39
N ALA A 191 -0.90 -14.52 -51.98
CA ALA A 191 -0.70 -15.06 -53.33
C ALA A 191 0.61 -15.85 -53.44
N ALA A 192 0.56 -17.14 -53.09
CA ALA A 192 1.59 -18.11 -53.53
C ALA A 192 1.00 -19.52 -53.59
N GLU A 193 0.63 -19.93 -54.79
CA GLU A 193 0.43 -21.32 -55.17
C GLU A 193 1.79 -22.01 -55.32
N ALA A 194 2.12 -22.97 -54.46
CA ALA A 194 2.79 -24.23 -54.82
C ALA A 194 3.30 -24.97 -53.57
N ARG A 195 2.97 -26.26 -53.48
CA ARG A 195 3.29 -27.16 -52.35
C ARG A 195 4.80 -27.35 -52.08
N LEU A 196 5.67 -26.95 -53.01
CA LEU A 196 7.13 -27.00 -52.84
C LEU A 196 7.66 -25.73 -52.15
N GLU A 197 7.08 -24.56 -52.48
CA GLU A 197 7.43 -23.30 -51.81
C GLU A 197 7.07 -23.33 -50.34
N THR A 198 5.99 -24.04 -49.95
CA THR A 198 5.63 -24.19 -48.54
C THR A 198 6.74 -24.83 -47.70
N ILE A 199 7.45 -25.83 -48.23
CA ILE A 199 8.54 -26.48 -47.50
C ILE A 199 9.75 -25.54 -47.40
N PHE A 200 10.08 -24.84 -48.50
CA PHE A 200 11.15 -23.83 -48.48
C PHE A 200 10.81 -22.65 -47.57
N MET A 201 9.55 -22.26 -47.51
CA MET A 201 9.05 -21.21 -46.61
C MET A 201 9.12 -21.66 -45.16
N LEU A 202 8.68 -22.89 -44.83
CA LEU A 202 8.81 -23.42 -43.46
C LEU A 202 10.28 -23.55 -43.03
N LEU A 203 11.16 -24.02 -43.91
CA LEU A 203 12.60 -24.05 -43.65
C LEU A 203 13.17 -22.64 -43.50
N SER A 204 12.73 -21.68 -44.32
CA SER A 204 13.13 -20.28 -44.23
C SER A 204 12.63 -19.63 -42.94
N ASP A 205 11.41 -19.92 -42.50
CA ASP A 205 10.79 -19.38 -41.28
C ASP A 205 11.45 -19.97 -40.04
N ALA A 206 11.71 -21.28 -40.02
CA ALA A 206 12.47 -21.92 -38.95
C ALA A 206 13.88 -21.34 -38.85
N ARG A 207 14.55 -21.16 -40.00
CA ARG A 207 15.88 -20.56 -40.06
C ARG A 207 15.87 -19.10 -39.62
N THR A 208 14.86 -18.34 -40.02
CA THR A 208 14.67 -16.94 -39.63
C THR A 208 14.43 -16.84 -38.13
N THR A 209 13.58 -17.69 -37.57
CA THR A 209 13.33 -17.76 -36.13
C THR A 209 14.60 -18.07 -35.35
N ASN A 210 15.40 -19.04 -35.82
CA ASN A 210 16.69 -19.37 -35.22
C ASN A 210 17.68 -18.20 -35.33
N TYR A 211 17.75 -17.51 -36.47
CA TYR A 211 18.60 -16.33 -36.62
C TYR A 211 18.15 -15.17 -35.73
N VAL A 212 16.84 -14.94 -35.59
CA VAL A 212 16.29 -13.93 -34.68
C VAL A 212 16.62 -14.30 -33.23
N ALA A 213 16.54 -15.56 -32.84
CA ALA A 213 16.92 -16.02 -31.51
C ALA A 213 18.42 -15.80 -31.22
N VAL A 214 19.29 -16.14 -32.17
CA VAL A 214 20.74 -15.89 -32.06
C VAL A 214 21.05 -14.39 -32.03
N ALA A 215 20.40 -13.59 -32.87
CA ALA A 215 20.57 -12.13 -32.86
C ALA A 215 20.10 -11.53 -31.52
N THR A 216 18.97 -12.00 -30.99
CA THR A 216 18.45 -11.59 -29.69
C THR A 216 19.41 -11.96 -28.56
N LEU A 217 20.01 -13.15 -28.60
CA LEU A 217 21.06 -13.56 -27.67
C LEU A 217 22.29 -12.65 -27.76
N ALA A 218 22.74 -12.32 -28.96
CA ALA A 218 23.88 -11.42 -29.17
C ALA A 218 23.60 -10.01 -28.63
N PHE A 219 22.41 -9.45 -28.90
CA PHE A 219 21.99 -8.17 -28.35
C PHE A 219 21.94 -8.17 -26.83
N HIS A 220 21.37 -9.21 -26.22
CA HIS A 220 21.38 -9.37 -24.78
C HIS A 220 22.81 -9.50 -24.24
N ALA A 221 23.66 -10.35 -24.82
CA ALA A 221 25.05 -10.49 -24.37
C ALA A 221 25.81 -9.15 -24.42
N CYS A 222 25.67 -8.39 -25.50
CA CYS A 222 26.27 -7.06 -25.63
C CYS A 222 25.76 -6.07 -24.56
N ASP A 223 24.44 -6.02 -24.33
CA ASP A 223 23.87 -5.16 -23.28
C ASP A 223 24.44 -5.53 -21.90
N TYR A 224 24.60 -6.82 -21.59
CA TYR A 224 25.16 -7.28 -20.32
C TYR A 224 26.59 -6.87 -20.15
N ILE A 225 27.44 -7.14 -21.15
CA ILE A 225 28.85 -6.79 -21.09
C ILE A 225 29.00 -5.28 -20.90
N SER A 226 28.18 -4.48 -21.58
CA SER A 226 28.23 -3.01 -21.47
C SER A 226 27.76 -2.46 -20.12
N GLN A 227 26.79 -3.10 -19.48
CA GLN A 227 26.22 -2.64 -18.20
C GLN A 227 26.90 -3.26 -16.98
N PHE A 228 27.62 -4.37 -17.14
CA PHE A 228 28.20 -5.14 -16.03
C PHE A 228 29.08 -4.30 -15.07
N PRO A 229 29.98 -3.41 -15.52
CA PRO A 229 30.77 -2.60 -14.58
C PRO A 229 29.92 -1.71 -13.67
N LYS A 230 28.87 -1.09 -14.24
CA LYS A 230 27.94 -0.24 -13.51
C LYS A 230 27.09 -1.06 -12.54
N GLU A 231 26.68 -2.26 -12.94
CA GLU A 231 25.98 -3.18 -12.03
C GLU A 231 26.84 -3.57 -10.84
N VAL A 232 28.10 -3.97 -11.07
CA VAL A 232 29.02 -4.36 -10.00
C VAL A 232 29.17 -3.22 -8.99
N GLU A 233 29.30 -1.99 -9.46
CA GLU A 233 29.44 -0.82 -8.60
C GLU A 233 28.15 -0.47 -7.85
N LEU A 234 27.01 -0.45 -8.53
CA LEU A 234 25.75 0.08 -7.97
C LEU A 234 24.94 -0.98 -7.21
N VAL A 235 25.00 -2.23 -7.66
CA VAL A 235 24.15 -3.33 -7.17
C VAL A 235 24.95 -4.29 -6.30
N TRP A 236 26.12 -4.77 -6.76
CA TRP A 236 26.83 -5.85 -6.08
C TRP A 236 27.63 -5.39 -4.86
N LYS A 237 28.20 -4.18 -4.87
CA LYS A 237 28.95 -3.63 -3.72
C LYS A 237 28.06 -3.19 -2.56
N ARG A 238 26.77 -2.95 -2.80
CA ARG A 238 25.81 -2.47 -1.81
C ARG A 238 25.11 -3.65 -1.12
N ARG A 239 24.64 -3.47 0.12
CA ARG A 239 23.75 -4.45 0.76
C ARG A 239 22.49 -4.63 -0.09
N MET A 240 22.31 -5.85 -0.61
CA MET A 240 21.24 -6.17 -1.54
C MET A 240 19.87 -6.02 -0.90
N SER A 241 19.02 -5.23 -1.54
CA SER A 241 17.60 -5.15 -1.23
C SER A 241 16.81 -6.18 -2.05
N LEU A 242 15.57 -6.45 -1.67
CA LEU A 242 14.68 -7.38 -2.39
C LEU A 242 14.50 -6.98 -3.86
N SER A 243 14.45 -5.68 -4.17
CA SER A 243 14.38 -5.21 -5.57
C SER A 243 15.65 -5.51 -6.36
N ASP A 244 16.81 -5.55 -5.71
CA ASP A 244 18.10 -5.83 -6.34
C ASP A 244 18.20 -7.33 -6.68
N VAL A 245 17.71 -8.20 -5.79
CA VAL A 245 17.59 -9.64 -6.04
C VAL A 245 16.70 -9.91 -7.26
N PHE A 246 15.55 -9.25 -7.33
CA PHE A 246 14.62 -9.39 -8.44
C PHE A 246 15.17 -8.85 -9.76
N TYR A 247 15.89 -7.73 -9.71
CA TYR A 247 16.60 -7.20 -10.87
C TYR A 247 17.63 -8.21 -11.42
N ILE A 248 18.46 -8.78 -10.53
CA ILE A 248 19.42 -9.82 -10.90
C ILE A 248 18.70 -11.06 -11.43
N TRP A 249 17.62 -11.50 -10.79
CA TRP A 249 16.82 -12.64 -11.28
C TRP A 249 16.33 -12.40 -12.70
N ILE A 250 15.55 -11.35 -12.97
CA ILE A 250 15.03 -11.10 -14.33
C ILE A 250 16.16 -11.04 -15.34
N ARG A 251 17.23 -10.32 -14.99
CA ARG A 251 18.34 -10.14 -15.89
C ARG A 251 18.93 -11.52 -16.20
N TYR A 252 19.69 -12.10 -15.29
CA TYR A 252 20.45 -13.31 -15.60
C TYR A 252 19.57 -14.53 -15.96
N PHE A 253 18.34 -14.62 -15.46
CA PHE A 253 17.39 -15.69 -15.85
C PHE A 253 16.91 -15.55 -17.30
N THR A 254 16.65 -14.32 -17.78
CA THR A 254 16.27 -14.11 -19.19
C THR A 254 17.42 -14.49 -20.12
N LEU A 255 18.66 -14.10 -19.78
CA LEU A 255 19.84 -14.51 -20.56
C LEU A 255 20.01 -16.02 -20.57
N ALA A 256 19.88 -16.68 -19.41
CA ALA A 256 19.96 -18.13 -19.31
C ALA A 256 18.87 -18.83 -20.14
N THR A 257 17.66 -18.28 -20.17
CA THR A 257 16.54 -18.81 -20.95
C THR A 257 16.76 -18.66 -22.46
N VAL A 258 17.17 -17.48 -22.91
CA VAL A 258 17.49 -17.24 -24.34
C VAL A 258 18.67 -18.11 -24.77
N LEU A 259 19.71 -18.24 -23.92
CA LEU A 259 20.84 -19.12 -24.16
C LEU A 259 20.41 -20.59 -24.25
N ALA A 260 19.57 -21.06 -23.33
CA ALA A 260 19.04 -22.42 -23.36
C ALA A 260 18.18 -22.66 -24.62
N ASN A 261 17.35 -21.70 -25.03
CA ASN A 261 16.57 -21.78 -26.26
C ASN A 261 17.45 -21.89 -27.51
N VAL A 262 18.52 -21.08 -27.60
CA VAL A 262 19.48 -21.17 -28.71
C VAL A 262 20.23 -22.50 -28.67
N LEU A 263 20.68 -22.95 -27.50
CA LEU A 263 21.37 -24.24 -27.36
C LEU A 263 20.48 -25.41 -27.75
N VAL A 264 19.21 -25.42 -27.34
CA VAL A 264 18.24 -26.45 -27.72
C VAL A 264 17.94 -26.38 -29.22
N ALA A 265 17.72 -25.18 -29.77
CA ALA A 265 17.47 -24.99 -31.20
C ALA A 265 18.65 -25.42 -32.09
N VAL A 266 19.88 -25.37 -31.57
CA VAL A 266 21.10 -25.73 -32.29
C VAL A 266 21.54 -27.18 -32.05
N ALA A 267 21.33 -27.74 -30.85
CA ALA A 267 22.02 -28.96 -30.42
C ALA A 267 21.16 -30.24 -30.34
N ILE A 268 19.83 -30.18 -30.29
CA ILE A 268 19.02 -31.34 -29.87
C ILE A 268 17.85 -31.58 -30.83
N GLN A 269 17.73 -32.83 -31.34
CA GLN A 269 16.47 -33.33 -31.91
C GLN A 269 15.36 -33.15 -30.85
N PRO A 270 14.27 -32.42 -31.15
CA PRO A 270 13.28 -32.05 -30.15
C PRO A 270 12.73 -33.30 -29.45
N SER A 271 13.09 -33.52 -28.18
CA SER A 271 12.35 -34.45 -27.35
C SER A 271 11.15 -33.70 -26.79
N ASP A 272 9.95 -34.17 -27.14
CA ASP A 272 8.67 -33.46 -27.01
C ASP A 272 8.29 -32.98 -25.59
N SER A 273 8.96 -33.42 -24.53
CA SER A 273 8.50 -33.20 -23.15
C SER A 273 9.15 -32.02 -22.39
N GLY A 274 10.14 -31.32 -22.95
CA GLY A 274 11.02 -30.43 -22.16
C GLY A 274 10.97 -28.92 -22.41
N GLN A 275 10.33 -28.43 -23.49
CA GLN A 275 10.58 -27.06 -23.97
C GLN A 275 9.67 -25.95 -23.37
N ILE A 276 8.65 -26.29 -22.58
CA ILE A 276 7.52 -25.37 -22.37
C ILE A 276 7.66 -24.53 -21.07
N THR A 277 8.54 -24.89 -20.15
CA THR A 277 8.66 -24.25 -18.83
C THR A 277 9.36 -22.87 -18.79
N PRO A 278 10.40 -22.57 -19.59
CA PRO A 278 11.20 -21.36 -19.38
C PRO A 278 10.48 -20.06 -19.72
N GLY A 279 9.73 -20.02 -20.83
CA GLY A 279 9.04 -18.81 -21.29
C GLY A 279 8.00 -18.31 -20.29
N VAL A 280 7.16 -19.22 -19.78
CA VAL A 280 6.14 -18.90 -18.76
C VAL A 280 6.78 -18.36 -17.48
N LEU A 281 7.92 -18.91 -17.06
CA LEU A 281 8.66 -18.43 -15.89
C LEU A 281 9.24 -17.04 -16.09
N VAL A 282 9.75 -16.72 -17.29
CA VAL A 282 10.27 -15.38 -17.60
C VAL A 282 9.13 -14.35 -17.51
N VAL A 283 7.99 -14.62 -18.13
CA VAL A 283 6.88 -13.66 -18.11
C VAL A 283 6.25 -13.53 -16.73
N ALA A 284 6.04 -14.63 -16.00
CA ALA A 284 5.58 -14.57 -14.61
C ALA A 284 6.55 -13.78 -13.70
N SER A 285 7.86 -13.89 -13.95
CA SER A 285 8.88 -13.09 -13.23
C SER A 285 8.79 -11.60 -13.58
N ALA A 286 8.54 -11.28 -14.85
CA ALA A 286 8.33 -9.90 -15.30
C ALA A 286 7.11 -9.27 -14.60
N ASP A 287 6.00 -10.00 -14.55
CA ASP A 287 4.76 -9.58 -13.87
C ASP A 287 4.95 -9.39 -12.37
N LEU A 288 5.66 -10.30 -11.70
CA LEU A 288 6.00 -10.17 -10.29
C LEU A 288 6.78 -8.87 -10.03
N ILE A 289 7.68 -8.48 -10.92
CA ILE A 289 8.49 -7.27 -10.75
C ILE A 289 7.73 -6.01 -11.07
N LEU A 290 6.84 -6.03 -12.06
CA LEU A 290 5.90 -4.94 -12.27
C LEU A 290 5.01 -4.77 -11.03
N ALA A 291 4.47 -5.85 -10.46
CA ALA A 291 3.68 -5.81 -9.23
C ALA A 291 4.48 -5.26 -8.04
N VAL A 292 5.72 -5.72 -7.82
CA VAL A 292 6.61 -5.21 -6.75
C VAL A 292 6.91 -3.73 -6.96
N ARG A 293 7.18 -3.27 -8.19
CA ARG A 293 7.42 -1.86 -8.49
C ARG A 293 6.19 -1.00 -8.20
N VAL A 294 5.00 -1.46 -8.56
CA VAL A 294 3.74 -0.79 -8.20
C VAL A 294 3.60 -0.72 -6.68
N TRP A 295 3.89 -1.80 -5.96
CA TRP A 295 3.84 -1.81 -4.50
C TRP A 295 4.80 -0.82 -3.82
N VAL A 296 6.04 -0.74 -4.31
CA VAL A 296 7.05 0.20 -3.81
C VAL A 296 6.67 1.64 -4.11
N LEU A 297 6.23 1.95 -5.34
CA LEU A 297 5.82 3.29 -5.75
C LEU A 297 4.69 3.85 -4.87
N TYR A 298 3.78 2.99 -4.41
CA TYR A 298 2.61 3.40 -3.61
C TYR A 298 2.81 3.21 -2.10
N ARG A 299 4.01 3.55 -1.61
CA ARG A 299 4.37 3.63 -0.19
C ARG A 299 4.15 2.34 0.60
N ARG A 300 4.32 1.17 -0.05
CA ARG A 300 4.30 -0.16 0.60
C ARG A 300 3.04 -0.43 1.44
N THR A 301 1.87 -0.01 0.97
CA THR A 301 0.62 -0.31 1.69
C THR A 301 0.28 -1.80 1.61
N ASN A 302 -0.02 -2.44 2.75
CA ASN A 302 -0.29 -3.88 2.80
C ASN A 302 -1.54 -4.28 1.99
N TYR A 303 -2.54 -3.41 1.90
CA TYR A 303 -3.76 -3.66 1.11
C TYR A 303 -3.45 -3.92 -0.37
N LEU A 304 -2.51 -3.16 -0.94
CA LEU A 304 -2.15 -3.29 -2.34
C LEU A 304 -1.33 -4.58 -2.58
N LEU A 305 -0.53 -5.01 -1.60
CA LEU A 305 0.15 -6.31 -1.66
C LEU A 305 -0.84 -7.47 -1.66
N VAL A 306 -1.86 -7.42 -0.77
CA VAL A 306 -2.90 -8.46 -0.70
C VAL A 306 -3.70 -8.53 -2.01
N MET A 307 -3.91 -7.41 -2.71
CA MET A 307 -4.53 -7.44 -4.05
C MET A 307 -3.62 -7.96 -5.16
N LEU A 308 -2.31 -7.70 -5.10
CA LEU A 308 -1.36 -8.12 -6.14
C LEU A 308 -0.94 -9.59 -6.04
N ILE A 309 -0.90 -10.18 -4.84
CA ILE A 309 -0.47 -11.58 -4.64
C ILE A 309 -1.30 -12.59 -5.46
N PRO A 310 -2.65 -12.57 -5.43
CA PRO A 310 -3.47 -13.48 -6.22
C PRO A 310 -3.30 -13.31 -7.74
N LEU A 311 -2.86 -12.13 -8.17
CA LEU A 311 -2.68 -11.78 -9.58
C LEU A 311 -1.40 -12.40 -10.16
N VAL A 312 -0.35 -12.49 -9.35
CA VAL A 312 0.97 -13.00 -9.76
C VAL A 312 1.10 -14.50 -9.53
N ILE A 313 0.39 -15.03 -8.54
CA ILE A 313 0.38 -16.47 -8.23
C ILE A 313 -0.98 -17.02 -8.67
N PRO A 314 -1.18 -17.35 -9.96
CA PRO A 314 -2.38 -18.05 -10.37
C PRO A 314 -2.48 -19.35 -9.56
N PRO A 315 -3.66 -19.73 -9.04
CA PRO A 315 -3.84 -20.93 -8.23
C PRO A 315 -3.64 -22.17 -9.11
N GLN A 316 -2.38 -22.57 -9.33
CA GLN A 316 -2.01 -23.68 -10.20
C GLN A 316 -2.37 -25.06 -9.64
N GLN A 317 -2.92 -25.17 -8.42
CA GLN A 317 -3.08 -26.46 -7.74
C GLN A 317 -4.50 -26.80 -7.26
N ALA A 318 -5.52 -26.01 -7.59
CA ALA A 318 -6.88 -26.30 -7.11
C ALA A 318 -7.68 -27.34 -7.93
N MET A 319 -7.21 -27.76 -9.12
CA MET A 319 -7.98 -28.68 -9.99
C MET A 319 -7.54 -30.17 -9.95
N GLY A 320 -6.49 -30.54 -9.22
CA GLY A 320 -5.93 -31.90 -9.29
C GLY A 320 -6.37 -32.91 -8.21
N ARG A 321 -7.10 -32.49 -7.17
CA ARG A 321 -7.46 -33.38 -6.05
C ARG A 321 -8.84 -33.08 -5.46
N THR A 322 -9.90 -33.25 -6.24
CA THR A 322 -11.23 -33.54 -5.70
C THR A 322 -11.35 -35.04 -5.46
N LYS A 323 -10.68 -35.55 -4.40
CA LYS A 323 -11.22 -36.74 -3.73
C LYS A 323 -12.54 -36.30 -3.10
N GLN A 324 -13.61 -36.99 -3.44
CA GLN A 324 -14.92 -36.90 -2.80
C GLN A 324 -14.76 -36.99 -1.27
N GLN A 325 -14.73 -35.85 -0.60
CA GLN A 325 -15.20 -35.77 0.77
C GLN A 325 -16.51 -35.02 0.72
N ALA A 326 -17.59 -35.78 0.92
CA ALA A 326 -18.91 -35.26 1.17
C ALA A 326 -18.89 -34.45 2.46
N THR A 327 -18.48 -33.19 2.40
CA THR A 327 -18.85 -32.20 3.39
C THR A 327 -20.27 -31.76 3.08
N THR A 328 -21.21 -32.30 3.85
CA THR A 328 -22.57 -31.80 3.98
C THR A 328 -22.53 -30.33 4.43
N THR A 329 -22.47 -29.42 3.46
CA THR A 329 -22.70 -28.00 3.70
C THR A 329 -24.20 -27.79 3.94
N THR A 330 -24.61 -27.83 5.20
CA THR A 330 -25.88 -27.24 5.61
C THR A 330 -25.81 -25.75 5.32
N LYS A 331 -26.64 -25.27 4.39
CA LYS A 331 -26.88 -23.85 4.13
C LYS A 331 -27.19 -23.14 5.46
N LYS A 332 -26.21 -22.41 5.99
CA LYS A 332 -26.41 -21.55 7.17
C LYS A 332 -27.25 -20.36 6.73
N LYS A 333 -28.55 -20.44 7.00
CA LYS A 333 -29.53 -19.36 6.89
C LYS A 333 -28.90 -18.11 7.54
N LYS A 334 -28.87 -16.96 6.86
CA LYS A 334 -28.56 -15.64 7.47
C LYS A 334 -29.63 -15.36 8.54
N GLY A 335 -29.49 -15.96 9.70
CA GLY A 335 -30.22 -15.58 10.90
C GLY A 335 -29.60 -14.28 11.42
N ASN A 336 -30.45 -13.35 11.87
CA ASN A 336 -30.01 -12.20 12.65
C ASN A 336 -28.97 -12.66 13.69
N SER A 337 -27.72 -12.24 13.52
CA SER A 337 -26.66 -12.49 14.47
C SER A 337 -27.11 -11.91 15.81
N LYS A 338 -27.41 -12.78 16.79
CA LYS A 338 -27.77 -12.34 18.13
C LYS A 338 -26.57 -11.57 18.68
N ARG A 339 -26.81 -10.32 19.07
CA ARG A 339 -25.82 -9.50 19.76
C ARG A 339 -25.82 -9.92 21.23
N PRO A 340 -24.66 -10.19 21.84
CA PRO A 340 -24.60 -10.53 23.25
C PRO A 340 -25.04 -9.32 24.07
N LEU A 341 -25.98 -9.54 24.99
CA LEU A 341 -26.43 -8.53 25.94
C LEU A 341 -25.58 -8.67 27.21
N LEU A 342 -25.21 -7.54 27.82
CA LEU A 342 -24.57 -7.55 29.13
C LEU A 342 -25.51 -8.21 30.16
N SER A 343 -25.20 -9.43 30.60
CA SER A 343 -25.80 -10.04 31.80
C SER A 343 -24.71 -10.33 32.85
N SER A 344 -25.12 -10.73 34.06
CA SER A 344 -24.41 -10.61 35.34
C SER A 344 -23.17 -11.51 35.54
N ALA A 345 -22.26 -11.59 34.57
CA ALA A 345 -20.99 -12.32 34.69
C ALA A 345 -20.00 -11.74 35.73
N ALA A 346 -20.44 -10.77 36.55
CA ALA A 346 -19.58 -10.07 37.52
C ALA A 346 -19.10 -10.99 38.66
N ASP A 347 -19.82 -12.08 38.94
CA ASP A 347 -19.52 -12.99 40.08
C ASP A 347 -18.74 -14.25 39.66
N THR A 348 -18.49 -14.44 38.36
CA THR A 348 -17.71 -15.58 37.86
C THR A 348 -16.24 -15.20 37.70
N ASP A 349 -15.33 -16.12 38.01
CA ASP A 349 -13.91 -15.93 37.73
C ASP A 349 -13.66 -15.79 36.21
N PRO A 350 -12.63 -15.02 35.79
CA PRO A 350 -12.23 -14.95 34.39
C PRO A 350 -11.94 -16.34 33.80
N PRO A 351 -12.39 -16.64 32.57
CA PRO A 351 -12.19 -17.95 31.98
C PRO A 351 -10.71 -18.21 31.77
N ASN A 352 -10.26 -19.43 32.08
CA ASN A 352 -8.89 -19.83 31.81
C ASN A 352 -8.63 -19.89 30.28
N PRO A 353 -7.38 -19.97 29.79
CA PRO A 353 -7.08 -19.97 28.36
C PRO A 353 -7.79 -21.07 27.54
N ALA A 354 -8.05 -22.24 28.14
CA ALA A 354 -8.75 -23.35 27.50
C ALA A 354 -10.27 -23.10 27.41
N GLU A 355 -10.86 -22.48 28.42
CA GLU A 355 -12.25 -22.03 28.42
C GLU A 355 -12.47 -20.87 27.46
N TRP A 356 -11.58 -19.88 27.46
CA TRP A 356 -11.58 -18.77 26.51
C TRP A 356 -11.59 -19.26 25.06
N ALA A 357 -10.80 -20.30 24.76
CA ALA A 357 -10.73 -20.92 23.44
C ALA A 357 -12.07 -21.54 22.98
N LYS A 358 -12.94 -21.95 23.92
CA LYS A 358 -14.25 -22.56 23.64
C LYS A 358 -15.37 -21.55 23.43
N LEU A 359 -15.19 -20.30 23.84
CA LEU A 359 -16.20 -19.24 23.70
C LEU A 359 -16.32 -18.76 22.24
N GLU A 360 -17.51 -18.35 21.82
CA GLU A 360 -17.76 -17.78 20.49
C GLU A 360 -17.20 -16.36 20.39
N VAL A 361 -16.65 -16.00 19.23
CA VAL A 361 -16.08 -14.68 18.97
C VAL A 361 -17.17 -13.73 18.46
N PHE A 362 -17.28 -12.56 19.08
CA PHE A 362 -18.20 -11.50 18.68
C PHE A 362 -17.43 -10.30 18.09
N GLN A 363 -18.02 -9.64 17.10
CA GLN A 363 -17.43 -8.45 16.47
C GLN A 363 -17.84 -7.15 17.18
N VAL A 364 -19.00 -7.15 17.83
CA VAL A 364 -19.59 -5.97 18.44
C VAL A 364 -20.19 -6.36 19.79
N LEU A 365 -19.93 -5.56 20.80
CA LEU A 365 -20.56 -5.60 22.12
C LEU A 365 -21.48 -4.41 22.26
N GLU A 366 -22.75 -4.66 22.58
CA GLU A 366 -23.74 -3.62 22.81
C GLU A 366 -23.77 -3.27 24.31
N ILE A 367 -23.31 -2.07 24.67
CA ILE A 367 -23.35 -1.54 26.03
C ILE A 367 -24.64 -0.73 26.18
N ARG A 368 -25.58 -1.22 27.00
CA ARG A 368 -26.83 -0.52 27.24
C ARG A 368 -26.76 0.33 28.50
N SER A 369 -27.13 1.60 28.36
CA SER A 369 -27.36 2.50 29.49
C SER A 369 -28.72 2.20 30.13
N HIS A 370 -28.74 1.84 31.41
CA HIS A 370 -30.02 1.59 32.12
C HIS A 370 -30.88 2.85 32.24
N LYS A 371 -30.28 4.06 32.27
CA LYS A 371 -31.01 5.33 32.38
C LYS A 371 -31.54 5.85 31.04
N THR A 372 -30.70 5.87 30.00
CA THR A 372 -31.08 6.51 28.72
C THR A 372 -31.69 5.55 27.71
N ARG A 373 -31.64 4.23 27.96
CA ARG A 373 -31.94 3.16 26.99
C ARG A 373 -31.12 3.23 25.69
N GLU A 374 -30.19 4.18 25.58
CA GLU A 374 -29.25 4.27 24.46
C GLU A 374 -28.25 3.12 24.58
N ALA A 375 -28.06 2.44 23.45
CA ALA A 375 -27.06 1.42 23.27
C ALA A 375 -25.83 2.05 22.61
N SER A 376 -24.65 1.86 23.20
CA SER A 376 -23.38 2.18 22.57
C SER A 376 -22.71 0.87 22.14
N ASP A 377 -22.40 0.76 20.86
CA ASP A 377 -21.66 -0.40 20.34
C ASP A 377 -20.17 -0.20 20.59
N CYS A 378 -19.44 -1.24 21.01
CA CYS A 378 -17.99 -1.29 21.11
C CYS A 378 -17.44 -2.48 20.29
N SER A 379 -16.32 -2.30 19.63
CA SER A 379 -15.69 -3.30 18.74
C SER A 379 -14.22 -3.52 19.10
N PRO A 380 -13.60 -4.64 18.70
CA PRO A 380 -12.16 -4.83 18.80
C PRO A 380 -11.40 -3.66 18.16
N GLY A 381 -10.50 -3.05 18.92
CA GLY A 381 -9.74 -1.86 18.54
C GLY A 381 -10.19 -0.57 19.23
N ASP A 382 -11.41 -0.51 19.76
CA ASP A 382 -11.87 0.63 20.54
C ASP A 382 -11.14 0.73 21.89
N SER A 383 -10.95 1.95 22.39
CA SER A 383 -10.47 2.19 23.75
C SER A 383 -11.64 2.55 24.66
N VAL A 384 -11.67 2.00 25.85
CA VAL A 384 -12.80 2.08 26.79
C VAL A 384 -12.33 2.46 28.19
N ALA A 385 -13.20 3.16 28.93
CA ALA A 385 -13.01 3.42 30.34
C ALA A 385 -13.63 2.30 31.19
N ILE A 386 -12.88 1.86 32.19
CA ILE A 386 -13.25 0.81 33.13
C ILE A 386 -13.21 1.40 34.55
N PHE A 387 -14.24 1.09 35.33
CA PHE A 387 -14.38 1.62 36.68
C PHE A 387 -13.42 0.90 37.67
N PRO A 388 -12.61 1.64 38.47
CA PRO A 388 -11.81 1.05 39.55
C PRO A 388 -12.72 0.53 40.66
N GLY A 389 -12.95 -0.79 40.74
CA GLY A 389 -13.97 -1.45 41.59
C GLY A 389 -13.89 -1.28 43.11
N SER A 390 -13.15 -0.32 43.69
CA SER A 390 -12.91 -0.22 45.13
C SER A 390 -13.23 1.15 45.73
N GLY A 391 -14.26 1.22 46.58
CA GLY A 391 -14.40 2.16 47.71
C GLY A 391 -14.54 3.67 47.44
N LYS A 392 -14.25 4.16 46.24
CA LYS A 392 -14.42 5.57 45.88
C LYS A 392 -15.86 5.84 45.43
N ASP A 393 -16.42 6.96 45.87
CA ASP A 393 -17.71 7.45 45.41
C ASP A 393 -17.67 7.64 43.88
N ARG A 394 -18.48 6.85 43.18
CA ARG A 394 -18.54 6.81 41.71
C ARG A 394 -18.87 8.18 41.11
N ARG A 395 -19.51 9.05 41.89
CA ARG A 395 -20.00 10.36 41.45
C ARG A 395 -18.88 11.39 41.23
N ARG A 396 -17.64 11.11 41.64
CA ARG A 396 -16.57 12.12 41.67
C ARG A 396 -15.28 11.73 40.95
N LEU A 397 -15.24 10.60 40.24
CA LEU A 397 -14.03 10.24 39.51
C LEU A 397 -13.85 11.14 38.30
N ALA A 398 -12.72 11.85 38.26
CA ALA A 398 -12.33 12.59 37.08
C ALA A 398 -11.94 11.62 35.94
N GLU A 399 -11.98 12.07 34.68
CA GLU A 399 -11.71 11.22 33.50
C GLU A 399 -10.38 10.47 33.60
N HIS A 400 -9.34 11.17 34.09
CA HIS A 400 -8.04 10.56 34.30
C HIS A 400 -7.96 9.55 35.46
N GLU A 401 -9.03 9.36 36.24
CA GLU A 401 -9.05 8.41 37.34
C GLU A 401 -9.55 7.02 36.94
N TYR A 402 -10.24 6.90 35.80
CA TYR A 402 -10.68 5.62 35.26
C TYR A 402 -9.49 4.76 34.83
N TRP A 403 -9.68 3.43 34.89
CA TRP A 403 -8.80 2.51 34.19
C TRP A 403 -9.12 2.61 32.70
N LEU A 404 -8.10 2.55 31.85
CA LEU A 404 -8.29 2.64 30.41
C LEU A 404 -7.73 1.39 29.77
N ALA A 405 -8.45 0.84 28.80
CA ALA A 405 -7.99 -0.33 28.07
C ALA A 405 -8.42 -0.31 26.61
N LYS A 406 -7.65 -0.99 25.76
CA LYS A 406 -7.99 -1.21 24.35
C LYS A 406 -8.58 -2.60 24.18
N ILE A 407 -9.79 -2.71 23.63
CA ILE A 407 -10.42 -4.00 23.34
C ILE A 407 -9.60 -4.72 22.27
N LYS A 408 -9.19 -5.96 22.55
CA LYS A 408 -8.53 -6.82 21.57
C LYS A 408 -9.46 -7.84 20.96
N GLU A 409 -10.31 -8.44 21.78
CA GLU A 409 -11.17 -9.52 21.38
C GLU A 409 -12.38 -9.59 22.33
N ILE A 410 -13.54 -9.91 21.78
CA ILE A 410 -14.80 -10.05 22.52
C ILE A 410 -15.26 -11.49 22.31
N ARG A 411 -15.48 -12.22 23.41
CA ARG A 411 -15.96 -13.60 23.37
C ARG A 411 -17.09 -13.83 24.36
N GLY A 412 -17.93 -14.82 24.10
CA GLY A 412 -19.03 -15.13 25.00
C GLY A 412 -19.66 -16.49 24.72
N THR A 413 -20.67 -16.82 25.51
CA THR A 413 -21.50 -18.01 25.27
C THR A 413 -22.36 -17.82 24.02
N ALA A 414 -22.75 -18.92 23.36
CA ALA A 414 -23.49 -18.89 22.08
C ALA A 414 -24.87 -18.21 22.18
N ASP A 415 -25.46 -18.20 23.37
CA ASP A 415 -26.70 -17.48 23.69
C ASP A 415 -26.47 -15.98 23.97
N GLY A 416 -25.22 -15.55 24.13
CA GLY A 416 -24.82 -14.19 24.43
C GLY A 416 -25.15 -13.75 25.86
N SER A 417 -25.44 -14.69 26.77
CA SER A 417 -25.74 -14.39 28.18
C SER A 417 -24.47 -13.95 28.93
N ILE A 418 -23.35 -14.63 28.70
CA ILE A 418 -22.07 -14.30 29.33
C ILE A 418 -21.13 -13.77 28.26
N CYS A 419 -20.59 -12.58 28.50
CA CYS A 419 -19.64 -11.91 27.63
C CYS A 419 -18.37 -11.58 28.41
N TRP A 420 -17.23 -11.86 27.80
CA TRP A 420 -15.89 -11.61 28.29
C TRP A 420 -15.10 -10.82 27.24
N ILE A 421 -14.22 -9.96 27.71
CA ILE A 421 -13.45 -9.06 26.85
C ILE A 421 -11.99 -9.22 27.19
N LYS A 422 -11.18 -9.53 26.18
CA LYS A 422 -9.73 -9.45 26.29
C LYS A 422 -9.30 -8.03 25.97
N VAL A 423 -8.64 -7.37 26.91
CA VAL A 423 -8.24 -5.97 26.80
C VAL A 423 -6.73 -5.82 26.93
N HIS A 424 -6.17 -4.73 26.40
CA HIS A 424 -4.80 -4.28 26.67
C HIS A 424 -4.84 -3.02 27.53
N TRP A 425 -4.15 -3.03 28.66
CA TRP A 425 -4.19 -1.93 29.61
C TRP A 425 -3.39 -0.70 29.16
N TYR A 426 -3.92 0.47 29.49
CA TYR A 426 -3.23 1.76 29.48
C TYR A 426 -3.02 2.20 30.93
N TYR A 427 -1.76 2.27 31.35
CA TYR A 427 -1.42 2.58 32.73
C TYR A 427 -1.26 4.07 32.97
N LYS A 428 -1.57 4.53 34.18
CA LYS A 428 -1.09 5.81 34.66
C LYS A 428 0.36 5.67 35.09
N ALA A 429 1.09 6.77 34.99
CA ALA A 429 2.42 6.92 35.55
C ALA A 429 2.55 6.38 36.99
N GLY A 430 1.62 6.79 37.87
CA GLY A 430 1.58 6.37 39.27
C GLY A 430 1.46 4.86 39.48
N ASP A 431 0.64 4.18 38.66
CA ASP A 431 0.34 2.76 38.79
C ASP A 431 1.54 1.88 38.41
N THR A 432 2.49 2.43 37.64
CA THR A 432 3.70 1.71 37.21
C THR A 432 4.88 1.85 38.17
N LYS A 433 4.82 2.75 39.15
CA LYS A 433 5.95 3.09 40.04
C LYS A 433 6.56 1.87 40.74
N GLN A 434 5.73 0.90 41.13
CA GLN A 434 6.19 -0.31 41.82
C GLN A 434 7.01 -1.26 40.94
N TYR A 435 6.92 -1.13 39.62
CA TYR A 435 7.61 -2.01 38.66
C TYR A 435 8.89 -1.38 38.10
N LEU A 436 9.13 -0.09 38.37
CA LEU A 436 10.18 0.69 37.72
C LEU A 436 11.40 0.85 38.63
N ASN A 437 12.57 0.88 38.03
CA ASN A 437 13.79 1.27 38.74
C ASN A 437 13.78 2.78 39.05
N LYS A 438 14.64 3.24 39.97
CA LYS A 438 14.72 4.65 40.38
C LYS A 438 14.96 5.62 39.21
N ARG A 439 15.69 5.20 38.17
CA ARG A 439 16.01 6.03 37.00
C ARG A 439 14.79 6.25 36.10
N ASP A 440 13.94 5.24 35.96
CA ASP A 440 12.73 5.32 35.14
C ASP A 440 11.62 6.08 35.88
N ILE A 441 11.60 6.04 37.22
CA ILE A 441 10.66 6.82 38.04
C ILE A 441 10.79 8.33 37.77
N SER A 442 12.01 8.87 37.63
CA SER A 442 12.18 10.30 37.33
C SER A 442 11.68 10.67 35.93
N THR A 443 11.80 9.77 34.96
CA THR A 443 11.28 9.97 33.61
C THR A 443 9.76 10.03 33.61
N ILE A 444 9.12 9.18 34.43
CA ILE A 444 7.67 9.10 34.56
C ILE A 444 7.09 10.19 35.48
N ALA A 445 7.92 10.82 36.32
CA ALA A 445 7.48 11.94 37.15
C ALA A 445 6.97 13.13 36.33
N GLY A 446 7.46 13.30 35.09
CA GLY A 446 6.99 14.34 34.18
C GLY A 446 5.85 13.91 33.25
N CYS A 447 5.22 12.76 33.49
CA CYS A 447 4.02 12.37 32.75
C CYS A 447 2.84 13.27 33.12
N ALA A 448 2.08 13.70 32.12
CA ALA A 448 0.86 14.45 32.36
C ALA A 448 -0.24 13.58 32.99
N LYS A 449 -1.16 14.25 33.67
CA LYS A 449 -2.40 13.73 34.25
C LYS A 449 -3.24 12.96 33.24
N MET A 450 -3.37 13.49 32.01
CA MET A 450 -4.09 12.85 30.90
C MET A 450 -3.21 11.88 30.08
N GLU A 451 -1.93 11.75 30.41
CA GLU A 451 -1.02 10.84 29.73
C GLU A 451 -1.21 9.41 30.21
N ARG A 452 -1.11 8.47 29.26
CA ARG A 452 -1.17 7.03 29.51
C ARG A 452 -0.03 6.29 28.88
N LEU A 453 0.42 5.26 29.59
CA LEU A 453 1.45 4.34 29.14
C LEU A 453 0.77 3.14 28.48
N ALA A 454 0.90 3.03 27.16
CA ALA A 454 0.38 1.87 26.42
C ALA A 454 1.12 0.61 26.86
N SER A 455 0.43 -0.54 27.02
CA SER A 455 1.09 -1.77 27.46
C SER A 455 0.82 -2.98 26.56
N ALA A 456 1.73 -3.95 26.63
CA ALA A 456 1.51 -5.32 26.16
C ALA A 456 0.67 -6.14 27.14
N HIS A 457 0.50 -5.68 28.38
CA HIS A 457 -0.24 -6.41 29.38
C HIS A 457 -1.71 -6.56 28.94
N SER A 458 -2.11 -7.82 28.78
CA SER A 458 -3.46 -8.19 28.40
C SER A 458 -4.15 -8.96 29.51
N GLU A 459 -5.41 -8.65 29.74
CA GLU A 459 -6.24 -9.32 30.75
C GLU A 459 -7.62 -9.63 30.17
N ILE A 460 -8.29 -10.65 30.70
CA ILE A 460 -9.68 -10.98 30.37
C ILE A 460 -10.55 -10.43 31.49
N ILE A 461 -11.47 -9.53 31.14
CA ILE A 461 -12.42 -8.92 32.06
C ILE A 461 -13.86 -9.28 31.66
N ALA A 462 -14.78 -9.27 32.62
CA ALA A 462 -16.19 -9.47 32.32
C ALA A 462 -16.70 -8.30 31.45
N GLY A 463 -17.58 -8.58 30.48
CA GLY A 463 -18.22 -7.53 29.69
C GLY A 463 -19.05 -6.57 30.56
N ALA A 464 -19.57 -7.07 31.68
CA ALA A 464 -20.25 -6.29 32.71
C ALA A 464 -19.36 -5.20 33.35
N SER A 465 -18.03 -5.34 33.31
CA SER A 465 -17.10 -4.32 33.82
C SER A 465 -17.11 -3.02 33.00
N LEU A 466 -17.67 -3.05 31.77
CA LEU A 466 -17.94 -1.86 30.97
C LEU A 466 -19.33 -1.24 31.23
N SER A 467 -20.17 -1.87 32.07
CA SER A 467 -21.56 -1.43 32.27
C SER A 467 -21.66 -0.05 32.88
N ARG A 468 -22.45 0.79 32.23
CA ARG A 468 -22.72 2.20 32.56
C ARG A 468 -23.58 2.41 33.81
N GLU A 469 -24.15 1.33 34.35
CA GLU A 469 -25.01 1.39 35.54
C GLU A 469 -24.26 1.89 36.78
N LEU A 470 -22.92 1.84 36.75
CA LEU A 470 -22.04 2.41 37.76
C LEU A 470 -21.83 3.94 37.66
N THR A 471 -22.03 4.60 36.51
CA THR A 471 -21.59 6.00 36.27
C THR A 471 -22.73 7.01 36.10
N SER A 472 -23.95 6.58 36.39
CA SER A 472 -25.18 7.26 35.99
C SER A 472 -25.44 8.66 36.61
N ASP A 473 -24.61 9.13 37.55
CA ASP A 473 -24.72 10.44 38.20
C ASP A 473 -23.64 11.45 37.72
N VAL A 474 -22.75 11.06 36.81
CA VAL A 474 -21.64 11.92 36.31
C VAL A 474 -22.11 12.93 35.24
N HIS A 475 -23.29 12.73 34.66
CA HIS A 475 -23.84 13.62 33.61
C HIS A 475 -24.22 15.03 34.09
N ARG A 476 -24.17 15.32 35.40
CA ARG A 476 -24.45 16.69 35.91
C ARG A 476 -23.27 17.66 35.82
N VAL A 477 -22.05 17.19 35.55
CA VAL A 477 -20.84 18.05 35.54
C VAL A 477 -20.28 18.27 34.11
N TRP A 478 -20.79 17.55 33.10
CA TRP A 478 -20.26 17.59 31.74
C TRP A 478 -21.39 17.79 30.71
N PRO A 479 -21.83 19.03 30.47
CA PRO A 479 -23.01 19.29 29.64
C PRO A 479 -22.82 19.11 28.11
N GLU A 480 -21.60 18.91 27.59
CA GLU A 480 -21.36 19.03 26.13
C GLU A 480 -20.61 17.87 25.45
N LYS A 481 -20.16 16.82 26.15
CA LYS A 481 -19.48 15.69 25.48
C LYS A 481 -20.43 14.52 25.16
N PRO A 482 -20.33 13.94 23.95
CA PRO A 482 -21.20 12.85 23.51
C PRO A 482 -21.10 11.65 24.46
N SER A 483 -22.25 11.02 24.66
CA SER A 483 -22.55 9.99 25.65
C SER A 483 -21.84 8.64 25.40
N THR A 484 -20.71 8.61 24.69
CA THR A 484 -20.08 7.37 24.25
C THR A 484 -19.11 6.82 25.29
N ASP A 485 -19.27 5.54 25.66
CA ASP A 485 -18.35 4.80 26.54
C ASP A 485 -16.98 4.53 25.89
N ARG A 486 -16.83 4.94 24.62
CA ARG A 486 -15.58 4.97 23.88
C ARG A 486 -14.77 6.20 24.27
N VAL A 487 -13.52 5.95 24.63
CA VAL A 487 -12.56 6.98 24.97
C VAL A 487 -11.57 7.10 23.82
N GLU A 488 -11.38 8.30 23.30
CA GLU A 488 -10.32 8.54 22.32
C GLU A 488 -8.99 8.77 23.05
N ILE A 489 -8.02 7.89 22.78
CA ILE A 489 -6.65 8.04 23.28
C ILE A 489 -5.78 8.40 22.10
N HIS A 490 -5.36 9.65 22.04
CA HIS A 490 -4.52 10.15 20.95
C HIS A 490 -3.09 9.64 21.10
N ARG A 491 -2.43 9.35 19.98
CA ARG A 491 -1.00 9.04 19.99
C ARG A 491 -0.21 10.34 19.85
N PHE A 492 0.60 10.67 20.84
CA PHE A 492 1.49 11.82 20.81
C PHE A 492 2.91 11.38 20.42
N CYS A 493 3.39 11.92 19.30
CA CYS A 493 4.71 11.71 18.71
C CYS A 493 5.48 13.03 18.77
N GLU A 494 6.32 13.20 19.77
CA GLU A 494 7.07 14.43 20.02
C GLU A 494 8.10 14.77 18.94
N ASP A 495 8.45 13.85 18.07
CA ASP A 495 9.37 14.05 16.94
C ASP A 495 8.64 14.32 15.62
N ASP A 496 7.31 14.25 15.60
CA ASP A 496 6.49 14.54 14.43
C ASP A 496 6.03 16.00 14.44
N PRO A 497 6.68 16.90 13.68
CA PRO A 497 6.27 18.29 13.60
C PRO A 497 4.93 18.49 12.89
N ASP A 498 4.46 17.51 12.13
CA ASP A 498 3.23 17.59 11.33
C ASP A 498 2.05 16.88 12.03
N GLN A 499 2.19 16.56 13.31
CA GLN A 499 1.15 15.85 14.06
C GLN A 499 -0.11 16.71 14.18
N ALA A 500 -1.27 16.08 13.97
CA ALA A 500 -2.56 16.72 14.21
C ALA A 500 -2.69 17.19 15.67
N PRO A 501 -3.37 18.32 15.91
CA PRO A 501 -3.54 18.87 17.25
C PRO A 501 -4.26 17.88 18.17
N ILE A 502 -3.80 17.82 19.42
CA ILE A 502 -4.46 17.08 20.50
C ILE A 502 -5.02 18.13 21.46
N PRO A 503 -6.35 18.21 21.65
CA PRO A 503 -6.97 19.22 22.52
C PRO A 503 -6.44 19.19 23.95
N ALA A 504 -6.48 20.34 24.62
CA ALA A 504 -6.17 20.41 26.04
C ALA A 504 -7.11 19.50 26.83
N GLY A 505 -6.55 18.70 27.76
CA GLY A 505 -7.32 17.75 28.54
C GLY A 505 -7.73 16.47 27.81
N ALA A 506 -7.35 16.26 26.54
CA ALA A 506 -7.57 14.98 25.88
C ALA A 506 -6.61 13.89 26.40
N LEU A 507 -7.06 12.64 26.44
CA LEU A 507 -6.22 11.51 26.80
C LEU A 507 -5.24 11.20 25.67
N PHE A 508 -3.98 10.97 26.03
CA PHE A 508 -2.96 10.65 25.03
C PHE A 508 -1.92 9.66 25.53
N THR A 509 -1.17 9.08 24.60
CA THR A 509 -0.05 8.18 24.89
C THR A 509 1.15 8.54 24.02
N ARG A 510 2.32 8.70 24.65
CA ARG A 510 3.62 8.85 23.95
C ARG A 510 4.60 7.71 24.26
N ALA A 511 4.31 6.92 25.28
CA ALA A 511 5.22 5.89 25.77
C ALA A 511 4.54 4.53 25.92
N PHE A 512 5.35 3.50 25.77
CA PHE A 512 5.01 2.11 25.93
C PHE A 512 5.67 1.54 27.19
N PHE A 513 4.88 0.85 28.00
CA PHE A 513 5.28 0.18 29.21
C PHE A 513 5.15 -1.34 29.04
N SER A 514 6.28 -2.04 29.10
CA SER A 514 6.33 -3.50 29.07
C SER A 514 6.66 -4.03 30.46
N ALA A 515 5.71 -4.73 31.09
CA ALA A 515 5.86 -5.33 32.42
C ALA A 515 6.32 -6.79 32.38
N HIS A 516 7.21 -7.14 31.44
CA HIS A 516 7.60 -8.53 31.24
C HIS A 516 8.79 -8.89 32.15
N TRP A 517 8.62 -9.90 33.02
CA TRP A 517 9.71 -10.58 33.75
C TRP A 517 10.54 -9.72 34.73
N GLY A 518 9.89 -8.88 35.55
CA GLY A 518 10.57 -8.16 36.63
C GLY A 518 11.48 -6.99 36.19
N ASN A 519 11.55 -6.70 34.89
CA ASN A 519 12.20 -5.52 34.33
C ASN A 519 11.18 -4.71 33.53
N ALA A 520 10.65 -3.65 34.13
CA ALA A 520 9.85 -2.70 33.38
C ALA A 520 10.74 -1.93 32.39
N VAL A 521 10.37 -1.94 31.12
CA VAL A 521 11.02 -1.11 30.10
C VAL A 521 10.05 -0.03 29.67
N PHE A 522 10.45 1.23 29.89
CA PHE A 522 9.77 2.40 29.36
C PHE A 522 10.38 2.76 28.00
N THR A 523 9.59 2.67 26.94
CA THR A 523 10.03 3.03 25.59
C THR A 523 9.13 4.13 25.04
N VAL A 524 9.68 5.30 24.74
CA VAL A 524 8.94 6.32 24.00
C VAL A 524 8.65 5.78 22.61
N LEU A 525 7.40 5.87 22.16
CA LEU A 525 6.95 5.30 20.89
C LEU A 525 7.63 6.05 19.73
N PRO A 526 8.53 5.40 18.96
CA PRO A 526 9.21 6.07 17.86
C PRO A 526 8.22 6.45 16.75
N HIS A 527 8.47 7.58 16.08
CA HIS A 527 7.74 7.91 14.87
C HIS A 527 8.08 6.94 13.74
N LYS A 528 7.07 6.58 12.93
CA LYS A 528 7.24 5.63 11.83
C LYS A 528 7.97 6.22 10.62
N ARG A 529 7.97 7.55 10.40
CA ARG A 529 8.55 8.16 9.19
C ARG A 529 10.03 8.53 9.32
N TYR A 530 10.52 8.73 10.54
CA TYR A 530 11.90 9.16 10.79
C TYR A 530 12.58 8.13 11.68
N PRO A 531 13.12 7.03 11.11
CA PRO A 531 14.00 6.17 11.90
C PRO A 531 15.18 7.05 12.40
N PRO A 532 15.65 6.88 13.65
CA PRO A 532 16.80 7.63 14.15
C PRO A 532 17.99 7.34 13.24
N THR A 533 18.33 8.29 12.38
CA THR A 533 19.30 8.10 11.29
C THR A 533 20.73 8.35 11.73
N ASP A 534 20.96 8.84 12.95
CA ASP A 534 22.29 9.24 13.38
C ASP A 534 22.55 9.00 14.88
N GLU A 535 23.78 8.58 15.24
CA GLU A 535 24.16 8.33 16.65
C GLU A 535 24.02 9.57 17.53
N ARG A 536 24.03 10.78 16.95
CA ARG A 536 23.77 12.05 17.66
C ARG A 536 22.32 12.17 18.19
N THR A 537 21.37 11.38 17.66
CA THR A 537 19.99 11.28 18.17
C THR A 537 19.81 10.27 19.31
N LYS A 538 20.90 9.63 19.79
CA LYS A 538 20.87 8.78 20.99
C LYS A 538 20.52 9.56 22.27
N ASN A 539 20.66 10.90 22.25
CA ASN A 539 20.12 11.75 23.31
C ASN A 539 18.61 11.87 23.11
N ALA A 540 17.83 11.34 24.06
CA ALA A 540 16.37 11.29 24.04
C ALA A 540 15.78 12.61 23.49
N PRO A 541 15.21 12.62 22.26
CA PRO A 541 14.76 13.85 21.58
C PRO A 541 13.59 14.55 22.29
N PHE A 542 13.10 13.92 23.36
CA PHE A 542 11.90 14.27 24.13
C PHE A 542 12.20 15.12 25.38
N LEU A 543 13.48 15.33 25.69
CA LEU A 543 13.90 16.09 26.86
C LEU A 543 14.30 17.51 26.44
N CYS A 544 13.90 18.49 27.25
CA CYS A 544 14.45 19.83 27.15
C CYS A 544 15.97 19.75 27.31
N SER A 545 16.75 20.21 26.32
CA SER A 545 18.21 20.05 26.36
C SER A 545 18.90 20.83 27.50
N LEU A 546 18.20 21.78 28.12
CA LEU A 546 18.71 22.61 29.23
C LEU A 546 18.46 21.95 30.60
N CYS A 547 17.20 21.67 30.95
CA CYS A 547 16.87 21.06 32.26
C CYS A 547 16.86 19.52 32.25
N ARG A 548 16.87 18.89 31.05
CA ARG A 548 16.72 17.44 30.84
C ARG A 548 15.41 16.85 31.39
N GLU A 549 14.43 17.69 31.64
CA GLU A 549 13.07 17.26 32.01
C GLU A 549 12.23 17.03 30.75
N PRO A 550 11.32 16.03 30.76
CA PRO A 550 10.40 15.81 29.67
C PRO A 550 9.35 16.93 29.61
N TYR A 551 8.76 17.11 28.43
CA TYR A 551 7.61 18.00 28.25
C TYR A 551 6.40 17.52 29.08
N SER A 552 5.74 18.43 29.80
CA SER A 552 4.47 18.18 30.49
C SER A 552 3.44 19.25 30.10
N PRO A 553 2.32 18.90 29.43
CA PRO A 553 1.28 19.86 29.08
C PRO A 553 0.50 20.44 30.28
N ASP A 554 0.57 19.82 31.45
CA ASP A 554 -0.20 20.26 32.64
C ASP A 554 0.53 21.32 33.48
N GLU A 555 1.83 21.50 33.26
CA GLU A 555 2.57 22.56 33.93
C GLU A 555 2.20 23.92 33.32
N PRO A 556 1.76 24.92 34.11
CA PRO A 556 1.45 26.25 33.60
C PRO A 556 2.62 26.88 32.83
N ASP A 557 3.85 26.64 33.31
CA ASP A 557 5.11 27.06 32.68
C ASP A 557 5.75 25.97 31.81
N GLY A 558 5.01 24.88 31.56
CA GLY A 558 5.42 23.72 30.77
C GLY A 558 5.49 23.99 29.27
N VAL A 559 5.13 25.19 28.82
CA VAL A 559 5.21 25.59 27.41
C VAL A 559 6.63 25.44 26.89
N GLN A 560 6.78 24.66 25.81
CA GLN A 560 8.04 24.49 25.13
C GLN A 560 8.05 25.23 23.79
N HIS A 561 9.08 26.02 23.55
CA HIS A 561 9.38 26.58 22.24
C HIS A 561 10.08 25.52 21.39
N TRP A 562 9.63 25.33 20.14
CA TRP A 562 10.13 24.27 19.26
C TRP A 562 10.90 24.85 18.06
N CYS A 563 12.14 24.41 17.83
CA CYS A 563 12.98 24.97 16.77
C CYS A 563 12.69 24.28 15.43
N PRO A 564 12.36 25.05 14.37
CA PRO A 564 12.06 24.51 13.05
C PRO A 564 13.27 24.05 12.25
N ALA A 565 14.49 24.33 12.71
CA ALA A 565 15.69 23.93 11.98
C ALA A 565 15.72 22.41 11.79
N PRO A 566 15.86 21.90 10.54
CA PRO A 566 15.86 20.47 10.24
C PRO A 566 16.85 19.65 11.07
N ASP A 567 18.04 20.22 11.31
CA ASP A 567 19.11 19.59 12.09
C ASP A 567 18.88 19.66 13.62
N CYS A 568 17.93 20.49 14.10
CA CYS A 568 17.68 20.67 15.52
C CYS A 568 16.39 20.00 15.99
N ARG A 569 15.23 20.42 15.48
CA ARG A 569 13.88 19.88 15.80
C ARG A 569 13.62 19.54 17.28
N ARG A 570 14.12 20.37 18.19
CA ARG A 570 14.02 20.18 19.66
C ARG A 570 13.05 21.18 20.29
N GLY A 571 12.49 20.79 21.43
CA GLY A 571 11.72 21.67 22.32
C GLY A 571 12.56 22.16 23.50
N TRP A 572 12.35 23.40 23.93
CA TRP A 572 12.91 23.96 25.17
C TRP A 572 11.83 24.65 25.98
N HIS A 573 11.80 24.40 27.28
CA HIS A 573 10.91 25.13 28.17
C HIS A 573 11.21 26.62 28.12
N ARG A 574 10.16 27.45 28.07
CA ARG A 574 10.27 28.91 28.10
C ARG A 574 11.10 29.39 29.30
N LYS A 575 10.83 28.83 30.49
CA LYS A 575 11.58 29.12 31.73
C LYS A 575 13.09 28.85 31.59
N CYS A 576 13.48 27.79 30.87
CA CYS A 576 14.88 27.44 30.67
C CYS A 576 15.57 28.37 29.67
N LEU A 577 14.89 28.76 28.60
CA LEU A 577 15.45 29.71 27.61
C LEU A 577 15.70 31.08 28.26
N LEU A 578 14.73 31.57 29.05
CA LEU A 578 14.86 32.82 29.79
C LEU A 578 15.96 32.75 30.85
N GLY A 579 16.03 31.66 31.61
CA GLY A 579 17.06 31.47 32.64
C GLY A 579 18.49 31.42 32.11
N GLN A 580 18.68 31.06 30.84
CA GLN A 580 19.97 31.06 30.15
C GLN A 580 20.22 32.35 29.33
N ASN A 581 19.34 33.36 29.47
CA ASN A 581 19.40 34.61 28.71
C ASN A 581 19.48 34.41 27.18
N ASN A 582 18.82 33.37 26.65
CA ASN A 582 18.73 33.11 25.20
C ASN A 582 17.63 33.96 24.57
N VAL A 583 17.77 35.28 24.70
CA VAL A 583 16.87 36.28 24.15
C VAL A 583 17.63 37.06 23.08
N ASN A 584 17.07 37.23 21.87
CA ASN A 584 17.67 38.17 20.91
C ASN A 584 17.48 39.58 21.45
N GLY A 585 18.59 40.28 21.70
CA GLY A 585 18.54 41.73 21.90
C GLY A 585 17.98 42.45 20.67
N GLU A 586 17.14 43.44 20.92
CA GLU A 586 16.79 44.55 20.00
C GLU A 586 16.33 44.19 18.57
N THR A 587 15.74 43.01 18.37
CA THR A 587 15.11 42.72 17.08
C THR A 587 13.69 43.30 17.10
N THR A 588 13.36 44.17 16.15
CA THR A 588 11.98 44.65 16.01
C THR A 588 11.04 43.45 15.80
N ALA A 589 9.81 43.49 16.33
CA ALA A 589 8.83 42.40 16.22
C ALA A 589 8.64 41.95 14.75
N HIS A 590 8.79 42.89 13.83
CA HIS A 590 8.73 42.65 12.41
C HIS A 590 9.92 41.87 11.86
N GLN A 591 11.16 42.28 12.16
CA GLN A 591 12.36 41.52 11.78
C GLN A 591 12.36 40.11 12.39
N LEU A 592 11.78 39.94 13.58
CA LEU A 592 11.62 38.65 14.21
C LEU A 592 10.65 37.74 13.44
N ALA A 593 9.49 38.27 13.03
CA ALA A 593 8.54 37.55 12.18
C ALA A 593 9.20 37.08 10.87
N TYR A 594 10.00 37.94 10.25
CA TYR A 594 10.76 37.62 9.05
C TYR A 594 11.79 36.51 9.27
N ALA A 595 12.60 36.64 10.32
CA ALA A 595 13.59 35.64 10.68
C ALA A 595 12.95 34.27 10.95
N ARG A 596 11.73 34.25 11.50
CA ARG A 596 10.95 33.02 11.76
C ARG A 596 10.49 32.33 10.48
N ILE A 597 9.99 33.09 9.50
CA ILE A 597 9.53 32.57 8.21
C ILE A 597 10.69 31.96 7.41
N ALA A 598 11.85 32.62 7.43
CA ALA A 598 13.03 32.21 6.67
C ALA A 598 13.67 30.89 7.14
N ASN A 599 13.31 30.39 8.33
CA ASN A 599 14.00 29.28 8.99
C ASN A 599 13.41 27.90 8.74
N VAL A 600 12.52 27.76 7.76
CA VAL A 600 11.78 26.53 7.50
C VAL A 600 12.40 25.80 6.32
N ASP A 601 13.06 24.68 6.62
CA ASP A 601 13.52 23.68 5.64
C ASP A 601 14.70 24.06 4.71
N SER A 602 15.68 24.86 5.17
CA SER A 602 16.98 24.95 4.49
C SER A 602 17.78 23.65 4.65
N GLU A 603 17.33 22.55 4.03
CA GLU A 603 18.02 21.25 4.05
C GLU A 603 19.23 21.23 3.11
N SER A 604 19.40 22.22 2.23
CA SER A 604 20.54 22.28 1.33
C SER A 604 21.81 22.69 2.08
N LYS A 605 22.62 21.70 2.50
CA LYS A 605 23.99 21.91 2.98
C LYS A 605 24.93 22.53 1.93
N GLU A 606 24.50 22.66 0.67
CA GLU A 606 25.37 22.95 -0.48
C GLU A 606 25.11 24.28 -1.20
N ASN A 607 24.34 25.24 -0.65
CA ASN A 607 24.16 26.54 -1.32
C ASN A 607 24.54 27.78 -0.48
N PRO A 608 25.13 28.81 -1.13
CA PRO A 608 25.72 29.99 -0.49
C PRO A 608 24.63 30.96 -0.04
N GLY A 609 24.29 30.91 1.25
CA GLY A 609 23.41 31.88 1.91
C GLY A 609 21.94 31.79 1.47
N PRO A 610 20.98 32.11 2.36
CA PRO A 610 19.60 32.28 1.94
C PRO A 610 19.56 33.40 0.88
N PRO A 611 18.83 33.23 -0.24
CA PRO A 611 18.59 34.34 -1.16
C PRO A 611 18.03 35.52 -0.36
N ALA A 612 18.51 36.73 -0.65
CA ALA A 612 18.02 37.93 0.02
C ALA A 612 16.48 37.94 -0.10
N LEU A 613 15.80 37.88 1.06
CA LEU A 613 14.35 37.87 1.09
C LEU A 613 13.83 39.12 0.38
N PRO A 614 12.77 39.01 -0.43
CA PRO A 614 12.19 40.17 -1.07
C PRO A 614 11.66 41.17 -0.03
N PRO A 615 11.55 42.46 -0.40
CA PRO A 615 10.98 43.47 0.47
C PRO A 615 9.60 43.06 0.99
N ILE A 616 9.30 43.47 2.23
CA ILE A 616 8.06 43.13 2.94
C ILE A 616 6.82 43.48 2.14
N GLU A 617 6.87 44.59 1.41
CA GLU A 617 5.76 45.08 0.62
C GLU A 617 5.34 44.04 -0.44
N LYS A 618 6.31 43.30 -1.02
CA LYS A 618 6.02 42.23 -2.00
C LYS A 618 5.33 41.04 -1.31
N LEU A 619 5.71 40.72 -0.08
CA LEU A 619 5.10 39.64 0.71
C LEU A 619 3.64 39.92 1.06
N THR A 620 3.33 41.15 1.48
CA THR A 620 1.97 41.55 1.80
C THR A 620 1.03 41.58 0.60
N MET A 621 1.56 41.67 -0.63
CA MET A 621 0.78 41.59 -1.87
C MET A 621 0.51 40.14 -2.30
N LEU A 622 1.45 39.22 -2.02
CA LEU A 622 1.37 37.83 -2.48
C LEU A 622 0.68 36.89 -1.48
N VAL A 623 0.76 37.20 -0.19
CA VAL A 623 0.30 36.32 0.89
C VAL A 623 -0.79 37.00 1.71
N PRO A 624 -1.92 36.32 1.99
CA PRO A 624 -2.97 36.85 2.86
C PRO A 624 -2.41 37.31 4.23
N PRO A 625 -2.85 38.46 4.76
CA PRO A 625 -2.37 39.00 6.04
C PRO A 625 -2.49 38.01 7.20
N ASP A 626 -3.59 37.24 7.26
CA ASP A 626 -3.84 36.27 8.32
C ASP A 626 -2.83 35.12 8.29
N LEU A 627 -2.41 34.70 7.09
CA LEU A 627 -1.41 33.65 6.93
C LEU A 627 -0.01 34.13 7.31
N LEU A 628 0.32 35.40 7.01
CA LEU A 628 1.54 36.03 7.49
C LEU A 628 1.54 36.15 9.02
N LEU A 629 0.41 36.55 9.61
CA LEU A 629 0.25 36.64 11.06
C LEU A 629 0.45 35.27 11.72
N LEU A 630 -0.16 34.22 11.15
CA LEU A 630 -0.02 32.84 11.60
C LEU A 630 1.43 32.33 11.46
N ALA A 631 2.09 32.59 10.33
CA ALA A 631 3.47 32.19 10.09
C ALA A 631 4.46 32.91 11.03
N ALA A 632 4.14 34.14 11.45
CA ALA A 632 4.94 34.94 12.37
C ALA A 632 4.88 34.49 13.84
N GLN A 633 3.86 33.68 14.20
CA GLN A 633 3.69 33.19 15.56
C GLN A 633 4.91 32.37 16.03
N PRO A 634 5.27 32.42 17.33
CA PRO A 634 6.25 31.49 17.88
C PRO A 634 5.74 30.05 17.76
N ILE A 635 6.66 29.11 17.51
CA ILE A 635 6.30 27.69 17.48
C ILE A 635 6.38 27.15 18.90
N VAL A 636 5.24 26.77 19.47
CA VAL A 636 5.12 26.33 20.86
C VAL A 636 4.34 25.01 20.99
N ARG A 637 4.69 24.24 22.00
CA ARG A 637 3.95 23.06 22.50
C ARG A 637 3.30 23.38 23.83
N GLY A 638 2.05 22.93 24.03
CA GLY A 638 1.32 23.19 25.27
C GLY A 638 0.57 24.50 25.29
N GLY A 639 0.17 24.90 26.50
CA GLY A 639 -0.61 26.12 26.73
C GLY A 639 -2.04 26.00 26.19
N SER A 640 -2.56 27.10 25.67
CA SER A 640 -3.91 27.17 25.08
C SER A 640 -4.08 26.34 23.80
N TYR A 641 -2.97 25.91 23.18
CA TYR A 641 -2.97 25.15 21.92
C TYR A 641 -3.06 23.62 22.11
N GLY A 642 -3.31 23.15 23.34
CA GLY A 642 -3.38 21.73 23.66
C GLY A 642 -2.02 21.03 23.73
N VAL A 643 -2.01 19.70 23.73
CA VAL A 643 -0.81 18.89 24.03
C VAL A 643 0.26 19.02 22.94
N VAL A 644 -0.14 19.07 21.67
CA VAL A 644 0.80 19.22 20.53
C VAL A 644 1.24 20.68 20.36
N GLY A 645 0.39 21.62 20.76
CA GLY A 645 0.58 23.04 20.53
C GLY A 645 0.30 23.48 19.09
N ASN A 646 0.87 24.61 18.69
CA ASN A 646 0.68 25.20 17.34
C ASN A 646 1.77 24.75 16.33
N VAL A 647 2.54 23.70 16.65
CA VAL A 647 3.75 23.32 15.90
C VAL A 647 3.49 23.14 14.42
N ALA A 648 2.59 22.23 14.09
CA ALA A 648 2.31 21.85 12.72
C ALA A 648 1.67 22.98 11.92
N ILE A 649 0.72 23.72 12.51
CA ILE A 649 0.04 24.80 11.77
C ILE A 649 0.98 25.95 11.44
N VAL A 650 1.79 26.39 12.40
CA VAL A 650 2.75 27.48 12.18
C VAL A 650 3.82 27.04 11.19
N LEU A 651 4.28 25.78 11.25
CA LEU A 651 5.19 25.23 10.27
C LEU A 651 4.59 25.19 8.86
N HIS A 652 3.36 24.70 8.72
CA HIS A 652 2.68 24.67 7.43
C HIS A 652 2.50 26.08 6.86
N ALA A 653 2.10 27.05 7.70
CA ALA A 653 2.01 28.45 7.32
C ALA A 653 3.36 28.99 6.83
N ARG A 654 4.44 28.77 7.58
CA ARG A 654 5.79 29.22 7.18
C ARG A 654 6.29 28.53 5.91
N ARG A 655 6.08 27.21 5.73
CA ARG A 655 6.40 26.48 4.49
C ARG A 655 5.66 27.06 3.29
N PHE A 656 4.40 27.40 3.49
CA PHE A 656 3.58 27.98 2.45
C PHE A 656 4.10 29.36 2.04
N VAL A 657 4.33 30.27 3.00
CA VAL A 657 4.91 31.58 2.75
C VAL A 657 6.26 31.45 2.03
N HIS A 658 7.12 30.55 2.49
CA HIS A 658 8.41 30.29 1.86
C HIS A 658 8.27 29.77 0.41
N THR A 659 7.29 28.91 0.15
CA THR A 659 7.04 28.40 -1.20
C THR A 659 6.51 29.48 -2.13
N ALA A 660 5.57 30.30 -1.66
CA ALA A 660 5.04 31.46 -2.40
C ALA A 660 6.15 32.47 -2.75
N LEU A 661 7.14 32.63 -1.85
CA LEU A 661 8.31 33.48 -2.10
C LEU A 661 9.24 32.92 -3.18
N ILE A 662 9.42 31.60 -3.24
CA ILE A 662 10.33 30.97 -4.19
C ILE A 662 9.69 30.77 -5.57
N SER A 663 8.39 30.46 -5.62
CA SER A 663 7.75 29.99 -6.85
C SER A 663 7.41 31.13 -7.82
N ASP A 664 7.31 32.39 -7.37
CA ASP A 664 6.89 33.57 -8.17
C ASP A 664 5.62 33.31 -9.02
N THR A 665 4.83 32.29 -8.66
CA THR A 665 3.63 31.85 -9.39
C THR A 665 2.42 31.87 -8.47
N ASP A 666 1.38 32.62 -8.87
CA ASP A 666 0.09 32.75 -8.17
C ASP A 666 -0.68 31.42 -8.01
N LEU A 667 -0.29 30.38 -8.77
CA LEU A 667 -1.08 29.16 -8.98
C LEU A 667 -1.19 28.23 -7.75
N GLU A 668 -0.44 28.45 -6.67
CA GLU A 668 -0.50 27.59 -5.47
C GLU A 668 -1.41 28.13 -4.36
N LEU A 669 -1.85 29.39 -4.41
CA LEU A 669 -2.67 30.00 -3.36
C LEU A 669 -4.09 29.41 -3.30
N ASP A 670 -4.73 29.23 -4.47
CA ASP A 670 -6.06 28.60 -4.56
C ASP A 670 -6.04 27.16 -4.05
N ARG A 671 -4.93 26.45 -4.21
CA ARG A 671 -4.81 25.06 -3.77
C ARG A 671 -4.77 24.93 -2.25
N TRP A 672 -4.18 25.90 -1.57
CA TRP A 672 -4.11 25.94 -0.12
C TRP A 672 -5.47 26.26 0.50
N LEU A 673 -6.20 27.23 -0.06
CA LEU A 673 -7.59 27.53 0.32
C LEU A 673 -8.52 26.33 0.11
N LEU A 674 -8.22 25.47 -0.86
CA LEU A 674 -8.97 24.24 -1.14
C LEU A 674 -8.49 23.02 -0.35
N ASP A 675 -7.38 23.11 0.39
CA ASP A 675 -6.89 21.97 1.16
C ASP A 675 -7.76 21.80 2.41
N SER A 676 -8.68 20.83 2.34
CA SER A 676 -9.59 20.45 3.43
C SER A 676 -8.91 20.21 4.78
N THR A 677 -7.61 19.89 4.80
CA THR A 677 -6.88 19.83 6.07
C THR A 677 -6.72 21.19 6.72
N PHE A 678 -6.50 22.26 5.97
CA PHE A 678 -6.43 23.60 6.57
C PHE A 678 -7.77 23.98 7.20
N ASN A 679 -8.89 23.81 6.49
CA ASN A 679 -10.22 24.14 7.02
C ASN A 679 -10.54 23.38 8.31
N LYS A 680 -10.18 22.09 8.38
CA LYS A 680 -10.37 21.30 9.60
C LYS A 680 -9.55 21.84 10.79
N TRP A 681 -8.37 22.38 10.51
CA TRP A 681 -7.50 22.94 11.53
C TRP A 681 -7.98 24.33 11.94
N GLU A 682 -8.41 25.13 10.97
CA GLU A 682 -9.01 26.45 11.17
C GLU A 682 -10.24 26.34 12.08
N ASP A 683 -11.18 25.43 11.80
CA ASP A 683 -12.34 25.21 12.67
C ASP A 683 -11.90 24.87 14.11
N THR A 684 -10.98 23.91 14.25
CA THR A 684 -10.49 23.46 15.56
C THR A 684 -9.74 24.58 16.30
N ILE A 685 -8.98 25.41 15.59
CA ILE A 685 -8.12 26.42 16.18
C ILE A 685 -8.90 27.69 16.47
N MET A 686 -9.79 28.12 15.58
CA MET A 686 -10.66 29.27 15.79
C MET A 686 -11.63 29.02 16.94
N GLU A 687 -12.17 27.80 17.04
CA GLU A 687 -13.03 27.38 18.16
C GLU A 687 -12.25 27.29 19.48
N ASN A 688 -11.07 26.66 19.50
CA ASN A 688 -10.28 26.50 20.74
C ASN A 688 -9.53 27.76 21.19
N LEU A 689 -9.13 28.64 20.26
CA LEU A 689 -8.45 29.88 20.62
C LEU A 689 -9.41 30.96 21.09
N GLY A 690 -10.73 30.75 20.95
CA GLY A 690 -11.71 31.80 21.24
C GLY A 690 -11.35 33.08 20.48
N LEU A 691 -10.87 32.94 19.24
CA LEU A 691 -10.52 34.03 18.33
C LEU A 691 -11.79 34.76 17.85
N GLY A 692 -12.65 35.16 18.78
CA GLY A 692 -13.29 36.45 18.68
C GLY A 692 -12.19 37.53 18.66
N ALA A 693 -12.49 38.67 18.06
CA ALA A 693 -11.55 39.75 17.67
C ALA A 693 -10.60 40.31 18.77
N ASP A 694 -10.62 39.79 19.99
CA ASP A 694 -9.90 40.32 21.16
C ASP A 694 -8.51 39.69 21.41
N CYS A 695 -8.11 38.62 20.70
CA CYS A 695 -6.77 38.02 20.90
C CYS A 695 -5.62 38.89 20.37
N ALA A 696 -5.89 39.96 19.62
CA ALA A 696 -4.89 40.96 19.26
C ALA A 696 -4.36 41.74 20.50
N GLY A 697 -5.06 41.66 21.66
CA GLY A 697 -4.72 42.37 22.89
C GLY A 697 -4.06 41.55 24.00
N ALA A 698 -3.96 40.21 23.87
CA ALA A 698 -3.26 39.41 24.87
C ALA A 698 -1.75 39.62 24.70
N GLY A 699 -1.21 40.57 25.47
CA GLY A 699 0.19 41.01 25.48
C GLY A 699 1.20 39.91 25.80
N LEU A 700 1.36 38.94 24.90
CA LEU A 700 2.58 38.18 24.73
C LEU A 700 3.64 39.18 24.27
N THR A 701 4.26 39.85 25.24
CA THR A 701 5.51 40.56 25.04
C THR A 701 6.45 39.63 24.29
N SER A 702 6.68 39.96 23.02
CA SER A 702 7.32 39.10 22.03
C SER A 702 8.82 39.07 22.27
N LEU A 703 9.24 38.50 23.40
CA LEU A 703 10.63 38.16 23.63
C LEU A 703 11.05 37.20 22.53
N ALA A 704 11.92 37.69 21.65
CA ALA A 704 12.59 36.91 20.64
C ALA A 704 13.48 35.89 21.35
N LEU A 705 13.16 34.61 21.27
CA LEU A 705 13.99 33.56 21.88
C LEU A 705 14.93 32.97 20.82
N GLN A 706 16.15 32.61 21.22
CA GLN A 706 17.12 31.89 20.39
C GLN A 706 17.20 30.42 20.78
N CYS A 707 17.33 29.56 19.78
CA CYS A 707 17.69 28.17 19.98
C CYS A 707 19.14 28.07 20.48
N PRO A 708 19.40 27.49 21.66
CA PRO A 708 20.76 27.36 22.18
C PRO A 708 21.68 26.49 21.31
N ASN A 709 21.11 25.63 20.47
CA ASN A 709 21.86 24.64 19.69
C ASN A 709 22.23 25.12 18.28
N CYS A 710 21.48 26.07 17.71
CA CYS A 710 21.72 26.52 16.33
C CYS A 710 21.61 28.05 16.18
N SER A 711 21.39 28.77 17.28
CA SER A 711 21.26 30.23 17.36
C SER A 711 20.14 30.84 16.51
N LYS A 712 19.32 30.01 15.85
CA LYS A 712 18.14 30.45 15.08
C LYS A 712 17.03 30.91 16.03
N SER A 713 16.25 31.91 15.60
CA SER A 713 15.09 32.38 16.35
C SER A 713 14.01 31.29 16.43
N ILE A 714 13.35 31.19 17.59
CA ILE A 714 12.23 30.27 17.85
C ILE A 714 10.88 31.02 17.93
#